data_AF-A0A438N044-F1
#
_entry.id   AF-A0A438N044-F1
#
_cell.length_a   1.000
_cell.length_b   1.000
_cell.length_c   1.000
_cell.angle_alpha   90.00
_cell.angle_beta   90.00
_cell.angle_gamma   90.00
#
_symmetry.space_group_name_H-M   'P 1'
#
loop_
_entity.id
_entity.type
_entity.pdbx_description
1 polymer ?
#
loop_
_entity_poly.entity_id
_entity_poly.type
_entity_poly.pdbx_seq_one_letter_code
_entity_poly.pdbx_strand_id
1 'polypeptide(L)'
;MGLHPVGRPPSTGDKSWEKASKFDGNPSTIYHPPEGLRTNLDDYRDWINSRHGLVIKSYAELHDFSVRRPNDFWMSLWDYFPVKASVQPIMAVDESASIDQFPQFFTEARLNYAENMLAKYDHSVALKCLSEDDLTGREVTWIELWEIVRQLADAMRASGVAKGDIICVIGSTGDVSLALLLATASIGAIFSSFATDAGERVLLDRMSQFRPRLVFSESSYIYGGKRHDISKRVSEVYKQLDRSPDACLVCTSTQTPDGWLALDEFRSRGSGRQLKFTQVSFSHPLLIAFSSGTTGTPKGIIHGHGGVVMNGMKEAFLHRNFGSGKDVYYHYSGIGWILWNIMIGALMSGTTLVLYDGSPFHPSPQRCLDAVLDAGVTALGAGPRYFSELQKHHVSVQCRPALRMILSAGAILTESQSIWLKQTFGPLCQISFSGGTELCGNFIEGSINLPCYAGEMTVKALGMDIDIFDQTGQPVEEGMSGELVCKKPFPNMPVGFWNDPERIKYFDTYFSTFPHVWRHGDFIRQNPQTKSLVILGRSDGVLNPSGVRFGTAEIYSIIERNFADQILDSICASQQRPMDQVERVFLFVRMQSGTHFSALLEKAIRDQIAKDLSRRHVPQCIFAVSEIPYNVNGKKLEIPLKGVLSGGSAFLSKTKNTAEEKAVLGQYLRYHQVETIAEKDGLAVAKL
;
A
#
# COMPACT_ATOMS: atom_id res chain seq x y z
N MET A 1 -18.52 -1.96 -65.22
CA MET A 1 -17.71 -3.01 -64.56
C MET A 1 -17.14 -2.40 -63.29
N GLY A 2 -17.44 -2.77 -62.05
CA GLY A 2 -18.41 -3.67 -61.45
C GLY A 2 -18.45 -3.23 -59.98
N LEU A 3 -19.65 -2.91 -59.47
CA LEU A 3 -19.90 -2.54 -58.08
C LEU A 3 -19.82 -3.81 -57.22
N HIS A 4 -18.98 -3.81 -56.18
CA HIS A 4 -19.06 -4.79 -55.10
C HIS A 4 -19.71 -4.13 -53.86
N PRO A 5 -20.74 -4.75 -53.25
CA PRO A 5 -21.52 -4.14 -52.20
C PRO A 5 -20.83 -4.26 -50.84
N VAL A 6 -20.86 -3.16 -50.08
CA VAL A 6 -20.49 -3.08 -48.67
C VAL A 6 -21.45 -3.94 -47.87
N GLY A 7 -20.93 -4.97 -47.20
CA GLY A 7 -21.70 -5.85 -46.32
C GLY A 7 -22.33 -5.05 -45.16
N ARG A 8 -23.61 -5.28 -44.91
CA ARG A 8 -24.33 -4.76 -43.74
C ARG A 8 -23.62 -5.22 -42.44
N PRO A 9 -23.56 -4.37 -41.40
CA PRO A 9 -23.16 -4.82 -40.08
C PRO A 9 -24.15 -5.87 -39.55
N PRO A 10 -23.71 -6.84 -38.75
CA PRO A 10 -24.61 -7.83 -38.16
C PRO A 10 -25.68 -7.14 -37.32
N SER A 11 -26.94 -7.53 -37.57
CA SER A 11 -28.11 -7.10 -36.82
C SER A 11 -27.93 -7.35 -35.32
N THR A 12 -28.36 -6.36 -34.52
CA THR A 12 -28.61 -6.38 -33.07
C THR A 12 -28.89 -7.79 -32.51
N GLY A 13 -27.83 -8.47 -32.11
CA GLY A 13 -27.86 -9.75 -31.44
C GLY A 13 -27.76 -9.54 -29.93
N ASP A 14 -28.84 -9.87 -29.24
CA ASP A 14 -28.96 -10.16 -27.81
C ASP A 14 -28.18 -9.26 -26.83
N LYS A 15 -28.86 -8.22 -26.31
CA LYS A 15 -28.42 -7.35 -25.20
C LYS A 15 -28.44 -8.04 -23.83
N SER A 16 -28.35 -9.37 -23.77
CA SER A 16 -28.29 -10.12 -22.51
C SER A 16 -26.99 -9.90 -21.72
N TRP A 17 -25.96 -9.31 -22.34
CA TRP A 17 -24.68 -8.97 -21.71
C TRP A 17 -24.70 -7.64 -20.92
N GLU A 18 -25.63 -6.71 -21.19
CA GLU A 18 -25.84 -5.48 -20.40
C GLU A 18 -26.29 -5.79 -18.94
N LYS A 19 -26.57 -7.07 -18.61
CA LYS A 19 -26.95 -7.52 -17.27
C LYS A 19 -25.82 -8.15 -16.45
N ALA A 20 -24.64 -8.38 -17.00
CA ALA A 20 -23.56 -9.09 -16.33
C ALA A 20 -22.66 -8.16 -15.49
N SER A 21 -23.19 -7.60 -14.39
CA SER A 21 -22.42 -7.04 -13.25
C SER A 21 -23.29 -6.49 -12.10
N LYS A 22 -24.59 -6.80 -12.03
CA LYS A 22 -25.44 -6.25 -10.96
C LYS A 22 -25.05 -6.86 -9.61
N PHE A 23 -24.98 -6.00 -8.59
CA PHE A 23 -24.83 -6.40 -7.19
C PHE A 23 -26.01 -7.30 -6.79
N ASP A 24 -25.80 -8.62 -6.84
CA ASP A 24 -26.78 -9.60 -6.40
C ASP A 24 -26.60 -9.87 -4.89
N GLY A 25 -27.21 -9.01 -4.08
CA GLY A 25 -27.28 -9.14 -2.62
C GLY A 25 -27.28 -7.80 -1.89
N ASN A 26 -27.96 -7.73 -0.73
CA ASN A 26 -27.80 -6.59 0.17
C ASN A 26 -26.40 -6.65 0.79
N PRO A 27 -25.58 -5.60 0.70
CA PRO A 27 -24.22 -5.60 1.19
C PRO A 27 -24.19 -5.78 2.71
N SER A 28 -23.36 -6.71 3.18
CA SER A 28 -23.23 -7.05 4.59
C SER A 28 -22.62 -5.88 5.38
N THR A 29 -23.44 -5.17 6.16
CA THR A 29 -22.92 -4.05 6.97
C THR A 29 -22.09 -4.54 8.14
N ILE A 30 -20.87 -4.01 8.23
CA ILE A 30 -19.89 -4.36 9.25
C ILE A 30 -19.99 -3.44 10.46
N TYR A 31 -20.11 -2.14 10.19
CA TYR A 31 -20.11 -1.08 11.19
C TYR A 31 -21.16 -0.03 10.82
N HIS A 32 -21.84 0.48 11.85
CA HIS A 32 -22.64 1.69 11.77
C HIS A 32 -22.06 2.74 12.71
N PRO A 33 -21.90 3.99 12.25
CA PRO A 33 -21.58 5.09 13.14
C PRO A 33 -22.58 5.18 14.30
N PRO A 34 -22.12 5.32 15.54
CA PRO A 34 -23.00 5.61 16.67
C PRO A 34 -23.84 6.86 16.42
N GLU A 35 -25.09 6.86 16.91
CA GLU A 35 -25.95 8.03 16.83
C GLU A 35 -25.30 9.22 17.54
N GLY A 36 -25.31 10.39 16.88
CA GLY A 36 -24.69 11.60 17.43
C GLY A 36 -23.16 11.63 17.42
N LEU A 37 -22.48 10.64 16.82
CA LEU A 37 -21.03 10.68 16.64
C LEU A 37 -20.64 11.96 15.89
N ARG A 38 -19.78 12.77 16.51
CA ARG A 38 -19.16 13.94 15.90
C ARG A 38 -17.65 13.73 15.84
N THR A 39 -17.05 14.06 14.70
CA THR A 39 -15.63 13.83 14.43
C THR A 39 -14.93 15.10 13.93
N ASN A 40 -13.61 15.05 13.83
CA ASN A 40 -12.82 16.11 13.22
C ASN A 40 -13.26 16.44 11.78
N LEU A 41 -13.83 15.46 11.07
CA LEU A 41 -14.37 15.66 9.73
C LEU A 41 -15.63 16.52 9.75
N ASP A 42 -16.51 16.34 10.74
CA ASP A 42 -17.69 17.20 10.91
C ASP A 42 -17.29 18.63 11.28
N ASP A 43 -16.33 18.77 12.20
CA ASP A 43 -15.80 20.08 12.60
C ASP A 43 -15.16 20.82 11.41
N TYR A 44 -14.39 20.10 10.60
CA TYR A 44 -13.81 20.64 9.37
C TYR A 44 -14.89 21.03 8.35
N ARG A 45 -15.91 20.18 8.14
CA ARG A 45 -17.03 20.51 7.23
C ARG A 45 -17.75 21.79 7.67
N ASP A 46 -18.03 21.93 8.96
CA ASP A 46 -18.70 23.12 9.51
C ASP A 46 -17.83 24.36 9.35
N TRP A 47 -16.51 24.23 9.54
CA TRP A 47 -15.56 25.29 9.30
C TRP A 47 -15.50 25.71 7.81
N ILE A 48 -15.52 24.76 6.86
CA ILE A 48 -15.59 25.04 5.42
C ILE A 48 -16.88 25.78 5.06
N ASN A 49 -18.01 25.35 5.61
CA ASN A 49 -19.30 26.02 5.42
C ASN A 49 -19.23 27.47 5.88
N SER A 50 -18.69 27.72 7.07
CA SER A 50 -18.53 29.07 7.60
C SER A 50 -17.55 29.91 6.76
N ARG A 51 -16.42 29.34 6.33
CA ARG A 51 -15.37 30.07 5.60
C ARG A 51 -15.80 30.46 4.19
N HIS A 52 -16.51 29.58 3.50
CA HIS A 52 -16.86 29.75 2.09
C HIS A 52 -18.33 30.09 1.85
N GLY A 53 -19.14 30.26 2.89
CA GLY A 53 -20.58 30.53 2.78
C GLY A 53 -21.34 29.38 2.12
N LEU A 54 -20.93 28.14 2.40
CA LEU A 54 -21.51 26.92 1.82
C LEU A 54 -22.46 26.23 2.80
N VAL A 55 -23.23 25.25 2.30
CA VAL A 55 -24.12 24.41 3.09
C VAL A 55 -23.90 22.94 2.73
N ILE A 56 -22.66 22.48 2.89
CA ILE A 56 -22.24 21.09 2.73
C ILE A 56 -22.80 20.28 3.91
N LYS A 57 -23.56 19.23 3.61
CA LYS A 57 -24.20 18.37 4.62
C LYS A 57 -23.65 16.96 4.64
N SER A 58 -23.20 16.45 3.49
CA SER A 58 -22.76 15.07 3.34
C SER A 58 -21.27 14.94 3.03
N TYR A 59 -20.71 13.75 3.26
CA TYR A 59 -19.35 13.44 2.82
C TYR A 59 -19.20 13.61 1.30
N ALA A 60 -20.21 13.20 0.53
CA ALA A 60 -20.20 13.32 -0.93
C ALA A 60 -20.10 14.78 -1.39
N GLU A 61 -20.85 15.69 -0.76
CA GLU A 61 -20.75 17.13 -1.04
C GLU A 61 -19.39 17.72 -0.61
N LEU A 62 -18.80 17.25 0.49
CA LEU A 62 -17.46 17.66 0.91
C LEU A 62 -16.37 17.16 -0.05
N HIS A 63 -16.49 15.92 -0.50
CA HIS A 63 -15.61 15.35 -1.53
C HIS A 63 -15.74 16.13 -2.84
N ASP A 64 -16.96 16.42 -3.28
CA ASP A 64 -17.23 17.23 -4.48
C ASP A 64 -16.59 18.62 -4.39
N PHE A 65 -16.74 19.32 -3.27
CA PHE A 65 -16.04 20.58 -3.00
C PHE A 65 -14.52 20.40 -3.12
N SER A 66 -13.98 19.35 -2.49
CA SER A 66 -12.53 19.10 -2.45
C SER A 66 -11.89 18.89 -3.82
N VAL A 67 -12.66 18.39 -4.80
CA VAL A 67 -12.16 18.12 -6.15
C VAL A 67 -12.56 19.19 -7.16
N ARG A 68 -13.70 19.88 -6.96
CA ARG A 68 -14.13 20.97 -7.87
C ARG A 68 -13.42 22.29 -7.59
N ARG A 69 -13.03 22.55 -6.34
CA ARG A 69 -12.30 23.76 -5.91
C ARG A 69 -10.98 23.37 -5.22
N PRO A 70 -10.05 22.69 -5.92
CA PRO A 70 -8.85 22.15 -5.30
C PRO A 70 -7.97 23.22 -4.63
N ASN A 71 -7.84 24.42 -5.22
CA ASN A 71 -7.07 25.48 -4.59
C ASN A 71 -7.68 25.88 -3.24
N ASP A 72 -8.98 26.13 -3.21
CA ASP A 72 -9.68 26.52 -1.98
C ASP A 72 -9.61 25.41 -0.94
N PHE A 73 -9.86 24.16 -1.34
CA PHE A 73 -9.80 23.02 -0.44
C PHE A 73 -8.41 22.85 0.19
N TRP A 74 -7.35 22.84 -0.61
CA TRP A 74 -5.99 22.64 -0.10
C TRP A 74 -5.50 23.82 0.73
N MET A 75 -5.83 25.06 0.36
CA MET A 75 -5.59 26.25 1.21
C MET A 75 -6.36 26.16 2.53
N SER A 76 -7.60 25.69 2.48
CA SER A 76 -8.44 25.58 3.66
C SER A 76 -7.90 24.51 4.63
N LEU A 77 -7.34 23.39 4.14
CA LEU A 77 -6.63 22.43 4.98
C LEU A 77 -5.35 23.02 5.57
N TRP A 78 -4.60 23.80 4.81
CA TRP A 78 -3.40 24.48 5.28
C TRP A 78 -3.71 25.42 6.45
N ASP A 79 -4.82 26.16 6.36
CA ASP A 79 -5.27 27.08 7.41
C ASP A 79 -5.91 26.37 8.61
N TYR A 80 -6.59 25.25 8.38
CA TYR A 80 -7.29 24.50 9.43
C TYR A 80 -6.33 23.65 10.27
N PHE A 81 -5.35 23.00 9.63
CA PHE A 81 -4.35 22.22 10.34
C PHE A 81 -3.25 23.12 10.91
N PRO A 82 -2.60 22.71 12.01
CA PRO A 82 -1.50 23.46 12.61
C PRO A 82 -0.18 23.27 11.81
N VAL A 83 -0.20 23.56 10.50
CA VAL A 83 0.97 23.40 9.63
C VAL A 83 2.06 24.38 10.04
N LYS A 84 3.22 23.84 10.44
CA LYS A 84 4.41 24.65 10.76
C LYS A 84 5.17 24.96 9.48
N ALA A 85 5.22 26.24 9.14
CA ALA A 85 5.93 26.78 7.99
C ALA A 85 6.50 28.16 8.30
N SER A 86 7.73 28.40 7.85
CA SER A 86 8.40 29.72 7.94
C SER A 86 7.93 30.71 6.89
N VAL A 87 7.41 30.22 5.76
CA VAL A 87 6.78 31.02 4.71
C VAL A 87 5.44 30.38 4.38
N GLN A 88 4.38 31.18 4.46
CA GLN A 88 3.01 30.76 4.18
C GLN A 88 2.73 30.84 2.68
N PRO A 89 1.98 29.89 2.09
CA PRO A 89 1.56 29.95 0.70
C PRO A 89 0.45 30.99 0.50
N ILE A 90 0.39 31.55 -0.70
CA ILE A 90 -0.73 32.38 -1.16
C ILE A 90 -1.75 31.60 -1.98
N MET A 91 -1.34 30.43 -2.50
CA MET A 91 -2.10 29.61 -3.42
C MET A 91 -1.66 28.15 -3.24
N ALA A 92 -2.60 27.22 -3.25
CA ALA A 92 -2.30 25.80 -3.15
C ALA A 92 -1.95 25.19 -4.50
N VAL A 93 -2.65 25.51 -5.58
CA VAL A 93 -2.36 24.98 -6.93
C VAL A 93 -3.00 25.86 -8.01
N ASP A 94 -2.36 25.95 -9.18
CA ASP A 94 -2.95 26.53 -10.38
C ASP A 94 -3.96 25.56 -10.99
N GLU A 95 -5.24 25.91 -10.94
CA GLU A 95 -6.33 25.06 -11.41
C GLU A 95 -6.44 24.98 -12.94
N SER A 96 -5.70 25.81 -13.68
CA SER A 96 -5.66 25.76 -15.14
C SER A 96 -4.70 24.70 -15.69
N ALA A 97 -3.78 24.21 -14.84
CA ALA A 97 -2.79 23.21 -15.23
C ALA A 97 -3.34 21.78 -15.17
N SER A 98 -3.02 20.97 -16.18
CA SER A 98 -3.34 19.54 -16.18
C SER A 98 -2.36 18.76 -15.28
N ILE A 99 -2.80 17.60 -14.79
CA ILE A 99 -2.01 16.77 -13.86
C ILE A 99 -0.64 16.34 -14.42
N ASP A 100 -0.56 16.09 -15.73
CA ASP A 100 0.64 15.66 -16.43
C ASP A 100 1.60 16.81 -16.80
N GLN A 101 1.20 18.06 -16.53
CA GLN A 101 2.12 19.23 -16.52
C GLN A 101 2.85 19.36 -15.18
N PHE A 102 2.50 18.51 -14.20
CA PHE A 102 3.09 18.49 -12.86
C PHE A 102 3.07 19.85 -12.14
N PRO A 103 1.88 20.45 -11.94
CA PRO A 103 1.77 21.76 -11.33
C PRO A 103 2.39 21.80 -9.93
N GLN A 104 2.99 22.94 -9.59
CA GLN A 104 3.55 23.15 -8.27
C GLN A 104 2.44 23.37 -7.24
N PHE A 105 2.58 22.71 -6.10
CA PHE A 105 1.70 22.92 -4.96
C PHE A 105 2.34 23.84 -3.92
N PHE A 106 1.51 24.73 -3.35
CA PHE A 106 1.89 25.67 -2.29
C PHE A 106 3.18 26.42 -2.61
N THR A 107 3.19 27.06 -3.78
CA THR A 107 4.35 27.82 -4.27
C THR A 107 4.82 28.80 -3.20
N GLU A 108 6.14 29.00 -3.12
CA GLU A 108 6.82 29.82 -2.11
C GLU A 108 6.84 29.27 -0.68
N ALA A 109 5.91 28.39 -0.30
CA ALA A 109 5.87 27.84 1.05
C ALA A 109 7.22 27.22 1.45
N ARG A 110 7.60 27.43 2.71
CA ARG A 110 8.81 26.87 3.30
C ARG A 110 8.46 26.18 4.60
N LEU A 111 8.66 24.87 4.64
CA LEU A 111 8.32 24.04 5.80
C LEU A 111 9.35 22.94 6.01
N ASN A 112 9.17 22.14 7.07
CA ASN A 112 9.96 20.95 7.31
C ASN A 112 9.08 19.78 7.80
N TYR A 113 9.28 18.58 7.25
CA TYR A 113 8.52 17.38 7.63
C TYR A 113 8.73 17.00 9.10
N ALA A 114 9.98 17.02 9.57
CA ALA A 114 10.29 16.68 10.96
C ALA A 114 9.73 17.70 11.96
N GLU A 115 9.69 18.98 11.59
CA GLU A 115 9.09 20.04 12.43
C GLU A 115 7.58 19.83 12.64
N ASN A 116 6.88 19.38 11.59
CA ASN A 116 5.45 19.08 11.64
C ASN A 116 5.17 17.77 12.37
N MET A 117 6.02 16.76 12.21
CA MET A 117 5.93 15.49 12.96
C MET A 117 6.22 15.68 14.44
N LEU A 118 7.20 16.52 14.80
CA LEU A 118 7.60 16.84 16.18
C LEU A 118 6.93 18.13 16.67
N ALA A 119 5.74 18.46 16.14
CA ALA A 119 5.03 19.67 16.52
C ALA A 119 4.66 19.68 18.01
N LYS A 120 4.38 18.50 18.56
CA LYS A 120 4.13 18.23 19.98
C LYS A 120 5.47 18.08 20.73
N TYR A 121 5.59 18.77 21.87
CA TYR A 121 6.80 18.82 22.68
C TYR A 121 6.42 18.86 24.17
N ASP A 122 6.18 17.68 24.75
CA ASP A 122 5.82 17.51 26.16
C ASP A 122 6.29 16.14 26.69
N HIS A 123 5.92 15.81 27.94
CA HIS A 123 6.29 14.55 28.59
C HIS A 123 5.32 13.39 28.31
N SER A 124 4.34 13.55 27.41
CA SER A 124 3.45 12.44 27.05
C SER A 124 4.16 11.44 26.11
N VAL A 125 3.62 10.23 26.03
CA VAL A 125 4.22 9.13 25.26
C VAL A 125 4.01 9.36 23.76
N ALA A 126 5.10 9.37 23.00
CA ALA A 126 5.09 9.40 21.54
C ALA A 126 5.12 7.98 20.97
N LEU A 127 5.96 7.11 21.52
CA LEU A 127 6.18 5.75 21.02
C LEU A 127 6.08 4.72 22.15
N LYS A 128 5.52 3.56 21.84
CA LYS A 128 5.62 2.33 22.63
C LYS A 128 6.36 1.31 21.78
N CYS A 129 7.60 1.02 22.14
CA CYS A 129 8.52 0.20 21.36
C CYS A 129 8.57 -1.21 21.95
N LEU A 130 7.97 -2.17 21.25
CA LEU A 130 7.96 -3.59 21.59
C LEU A 130 8.87 -4.36 20.64
N SER A 131 9.31 -5.54 21.05
CA SER A 131 9.96 -6.49 20.16
C SER A 131 9.52 -7.92 20.43
N GLU A 132 9.84 -8.87 19.56
CA GLU A 132 9.52 -10.28 19.81
C GLU A 132 10.23 -10.86 21.04
N ASP A 133 11.35 -10.24 21.47
CA ASP A 133 12.08 -10.60 22.69
C ASP A 133 11.55 -9.87 23.94
N ASP A 134 10.92 -8.70 23.77
CA ASP A 134 10.32 -7.90 24.84
C ASP A 134 8.94 -7.37 24.43
N LEU A 135 7.92 -8.16 24.75
CA LEU A 135 6.52 -7.84 24.53
C LEU A 135 5.96 -6.79 25.50
N THR A 136 6.68 -6.43 26.56
CA THR A 136 6.30 -5.32 27.45
C THR A 136 6.76 -3.99 26.87
N GLY A 137 7.93 -4.02 26.23
CA GLY A 137 8.51 -2.90 25.52
C GLY A 137 8.90 -1.75 26.44
N ARG A 138 9.25 -0.62 25.82
CA ARG A 138 9.53 0.64 26.50
C ARG A 138 8.76 1.80 25.87
N GLU A 139 8.49 2.80 26.68
CA GLU A 139 7.87 4.04 26.22
C GLU A 139 8.96 5.09 25.88
N VAL A 140 8.70 5.89 24.85
CA VAL A 140 9.50 7.06 24.48
C VAL A 140 8.56 8.26 24.45
N THR A 141 8.85 9.25 25.27
CA THR A 141 8.11 10.51 25.33
C THR A 141 8.42 11.41 24.14
N TRP A 142 7.57 12.41 23.89
CA TRP A 142 7.82 13.41 22.84
C TRP A 142 9.14 14.15 23.06
N ILE A 143 9.47 14.53 24.31
CA ILE A 143 10.75 15.19 24.64
C ILE A 143 11.95 14.25 24.42
N GLU A 144 11.85 12.96 24.78
CA GLU A 144 12.93 12.00 24.53
C GLU A 144 13.15 11.78 23.03
N LEU A 145 12.08 11.59 22.25
CA LEU A 145 12.18 11.46 20.80
C LEU A 145 12.82 12.70 20.17
N TRP A 146 12.41 13.90 20.61
CA TRP A 146 12.99 15.15 20.14
C TRP A 146 14.49 15.24 20.45
N GLU A 147 14.92 14.81 21.64
CA GLU A 147 16.33 14.82 22.03
C GLU A 147 17.17 13.80 21.26
N ILE A 148 16.64 12.60 21.00
CA ILE A 148 17.29 11.62 20.12
C ILE A 148 17.48 12.22 18.71
N VAL A 149 16.43 12.84 18.16
CA VAL A 149 16.49 13.51 16.85
C VAL A 149 17.50 14.65 16.84
N ARG A 150 17.54 15.47 17.90
CA ARG A 150 18.53 16.55 18.05
C ARG A 150 19.95 16.03 17.96
N GLN A 151 20.27 15.00 18.74
CA GLN A 151 21.62 14.45 18.80
C GLN A 151 22.05 13.83 17.47
N LEU A 152 21.16 13.07 16.82
CA LEU A 152 21.43 12.49 15.51
C LEU A 152 21.62 13.58 14.44
N ALA A 153 20.76 14.60 14.41
CA ALA A 153 20.85 15.71 13.45
C ALA A 153 22.14 16.52 13.65
N ASP A 154 22.57 16.73 14.90
CA ASP A 154 23.83 17.42 15.19
C ASP A 154 25.05 16.60 14.75
N ALA A 155 25.08 15.30 15.05
CA ALA A 155 26.14 14.39 14.62
C ALA A 155 26.22 14.26 13.08
N MET A 156 25.07 14.24 12.39
CA MET A 156 25.01 14.28 10.92
C MET A 156 25.63 15.58 10.38
N ARG A 157 25.26 16.73 10.93
CA ARG A 157 25.85 18.02 10.52
C ARG A 157 27.36 18.08 10.83
N ALA A 158 27.79 17.55 11.98
CA ALA A 158 29.21 17.48 12.34
C ALA A 158 30.00 16.53 11.42
N SER A 159 29.34 15.51 10.86
CA SER A 159 29.89 14.62 9.82
C SER A 159 29.81 15.22 8.40
N GLY A 160 29.45 16.51 8.29
CA GLY A 160 29.41 17.25 7.03
C GLY A 160 28.22 16.90 6.14
N VAL A 161 27.12 16.35 6.68
CA VAL A 161 25.89 16.15 5.91
C VAL A 161 25.26 17.52 5.59
N ALA A 162 25.00 17.75 4.31
CA ALA A 162 24.36 18.95 3.79
C ALA A 162 22.91 18.69 3.34
N LYS A 163 22.18 19.78 3.06
CA LYS A 163 20.85 19.71 2.45
C LYS A 163 20.95 19.00 1.10
N GLY A 164 20.08 18.01 0.86
CA GLY A 164 20.05 17.22 -0.36
C GLY A 164 20.95 15.97 -0.36
N ASP A 165 21.84 15.81 0.63
CA ASP A 165 22.59 14.57 0.80
C ASP A 165 21.67 13.41 1.13
N ILE A 166 22.05 12.20 0.74
CA ILE A 166 21.25 11.00 0.97
C ILE A 166 21.77 10.24 2.19
N ILE A 167 20.85 9.94 3.10
CA ILE A 167 21.07 9.08 4.26
C ILE A 167 20.31 7.79 4.05
N CYS A 168 21.04 6.68 4.08
CA CYS A 168 20.47 5.35 3.88
C CYS A 168 20.39 4.61 5.21
N VAL A 169 19.28 3.92 5.47
CA VAL A 169 19.06 3.11 6.67
C VAL A 169 18.67 1.68 6.30
N ILE A 170 19.36 0.69 6.87
CA ILE A 170 18.98 -0.73 6.83
C ILE A 170 18.62 -1.13 8.27
N GLY A 171 17.34 -1.14 8.60
CA GLY A 171 16.92 -1.23 10.01
C GLY A 171 15.58 -1.89 10.22
N SER A 172 15.20 -2.02 11.48
CA SER A 172 13.94 -2.57 11.92
C SER A 172 12.89 -1.47 12.20
N THR A 173 11.69 -1.89 12.60
CA THR A 173 10.61 -0.99 13.03
C THR A 173 10.83 -0.55 14.48
N GLY A 174 11.86 0.27 14.68
CA GLY A 174 12.24 0.82 16.00
C GLY A 174 12.24 2.34 16.05
N ASP A 175 12.42 2.89 17.26
CA ASP A 175 12.52 4.33 17.49
C ASP A 175 13.79 4.93 16.89
N VAL A 176 14.92 4.22 16.88
CA VAL A 176 16.16 4.68 16.23
C VAL A 176 15.94 4.90 14.73
N SER A 177 15.29 3.97 14.04
CA SER A 177 14.93 4.09 12.62
C SER A 177 14.05 5.32 12.35
N LEU A 178 13.02 5.54 13.18
CA LEU A 178 12.17 6.73 13.09
C LEU A 178 12.96 8.00 13.37
N ALA A 179 13.81 8.01 14.40
CA ALA A 179 14.61 9.17 14.76
C ALA A 179 15.65 9.52 13.67
N LEU A 180 16.21 8.52 12.98
CA LEU A 180 17.09 8.74 11.83
C LEU A 180 16.35 9.40 10.65
N LEU A 181 15.11 8.97 10.35
CA LEU A 181 14.26 9.65 9.36
C LEU A 181 14.03 11.11 9.76
N LEU A 182 13.59 11.35 10.99
CA LEU A 182 13.28 12.70 11.48
C LEU A 182 14.53 13.58 11.53
N ALA A 183 15.69 13.06 11.94
CA ALA A 183 16.97 13.77 11.94
C ALA A 183 17.39 14.14 10.52
N THR A 184 17.32 13.19 9.58
CA THR A 184 17.62 13.39 8.15
C THR A 184 16.73 14.49 7.56
N ALA A 185 15.42 14.38 7.77
CA ALA A 185 14.46 15.38 7.30
C ALA A 185 14.66 16.74 7.97
N SER A 186 15.00 16.79 9.26
CA SER A 186 15.21 18.05 9.99
C SER A 186 16.33 18.89 9.41
N ILE A 187 17.34 18.27 8.80
CA ILE A 187 18.48 18.97 8.20
C ILE A 187 18.30 19.22 6.70
N GLY A 188 17.20 18.75 6.09
CA GLY A 188 16.91 18.86 4.67
C GLY A 188 17.66 17.85 3.80
N ALA A 189 18.21 16.80 4.41
CA ALA A 189 18.75 15.64 3.72
C ALA A 189 17.61 14.70 3.29
N ILE A 190 17.93 13.76 2.40
CA ILE A 190 16.99 12.84 1.77
C ILE A 190 17.14 11.47 2.41
N PHE A 191 16.03 10.89 2.87
CA PHE A 191 16.01 9.59 3.50
C PHE A 191 15.74 8.47 2.48
N SER A 192 16.39 7.32 2.64
CA SER A 192 15.99 6.07 1.99
C SER A 192 16.18 4.91 2.96
N SER A 193 15.26 3.95 2.97
CA SER A 193 15.27 2.83 3.92
C SER A 193 15.08 1.48 3.27
N PHE A 194 15.64 0.47 3.92
CA PHE A 194 15.51 -0.94 3.60
C PHE A 194 15.29 -1.73 4.89
N ALA A 195 14.47 -2.78 4.81
CA ALA A 195 14.31 -3.72 5.92
C ALA A 195 15.56 -4.59 6.10
N THR A 196 15.79 -5.06 7.32
CA THR A 196 16.92 -5.92 7.69
C THR A 196 16.92 -7.29 7.01
N ASP A 197 15.78 -7.75 6.52
CA ASP A 197 15.64 -9.00 5.75
C ASP A 197 15.98 -8.82 4.25
N ALA A 198 16.17 -7.59 3.78
CA ALA A 198 16.48 -7.30 2.38
C ALA A 198 17.74 -8.02 1.89
N GLY A 199 17.60 -8.78 0.81
CA GLY A 199 18.71 -9.53 0.20
C GLY A 199 19.81 -8.63 -0.37
N GLU A 200 21.01 -9.18 -0.53
CA GLU A 200 22.20 -8.44 -0.99
C GLU A 200 21.96 -7.74 -2.34
N ARG A 201 21.41 -8.48 -3.31
CA ARG A 201 21.11 -7.95 -4.65
C ARG A 201 20.06 -6.83 -4.60
N VAL A 202 19.04 -6.99 -3.74
CA VAL A 202 17.97 -6.02 -3.53
C VAL A 202 18.54 -4.71 -3.00
N LEU A 203 19.49 -4.78 -2.07
CA LEU A 203 20.20 -3.61 -1.54
C LEU A 203 21.06 -2.97 -2.61
N LEU A 204 21.92 -3.74 -3.29
CA LEU A 204 22.81 -3.22 -4.35
C LEU A 204 22.04 -2.54 -5.49
N ASP A 205 21.00 -3.18 -6.04
CA ASP A 205 20.25 -2.64 -7.19
C ASP A 205 19.54 -1.31 -6.87
N ARG A 206 19.29 -1.02 -5.60
CA ARG A 206 18.60 0.20 -5.14
C ARG A 206 19.59 1.25 -4.65
N MET A 207 20.51 0.87 -3.77
CA MET A 207 21.52 1.76 -3.19
C MET A 207 22.51 2.25 -4.25
N SER A 208 22.84 1.46 -5.27
CA SER A 208 23.75 1.88 -6.35
C SER A 208 23.13 2.92 -7.30
N GLN A 209 21.85 3.27 -7.15
CA GLN A 209 21.23 4.34 -7.96
C GLN A 209 21.60 5.74 -7.46
N PHE A 210 22.16 5.85 -6.26
CA PHE A 210 22.57 7.10 -5.65
C PHE A 210 23.89 6.96 -4.89
N ARG A 211 24.43 8.10 -4.45
CA ARG A 211 25.69 8.17 -3.70
C ARG A 211 25.41 8.57 -2.25
N PRO A 212 25.28 7.64 -1.30
CA PRO A 212 24.93 7.97 0.07
C PRO A 212 26.07 8.70 0.78
N ARG A 213 25.72 9.68 1.62
CA ARG A 213 26.65 10.39 2.53
C ARG A 213 26.88 9.62 3.81
N LEU A 214 25.87 8.92 4.33
CA LEU A 214 25.97 8.02 5.47
C LEU A 214 25.10 6.79 5.23
N VAL A 215 25.53 5.65 5.76
CA VAL A 215 24.72 4.42 5.82
C VAL A 215 24.62 4.02 7.28
N PHE A 216 23.41 3.92 7.80
CA PHE A 216 23.11 3.33 9.10
C PHE A 216 22.58 1.93 8.87
N SER A 217 23.04 0.96 9.68
CA SER A 217 22.55 -0.39 9.58
C SER A 217 22.54 -1.07 10.93
N GLU A 218 21.55 -1.91 11.15
CA GLU A 218 21.67 -2.97 12.15
C GLU A 218 22.69 -4.00 11.67
N SER A 219 23.42 -4.60 12.61
CA SER A 219 24.34 -5.70 12.35
C SER A 219 23.66 -7.06 12.45
N SER A 220 22.57 -7.14 13.20
CA SER A 220 21.73 -8.33 13.33
C SER A 220 20.31 -7.95 13.70
N TYR A 221 19.35 -8.82 13.39
CA TYR A 221 17.95 -8.71 13.80
C TYR A 221 17.44 -10.03 14.36
N ILE A 222 16.28 -10.01 15.03
CA ILE A 222 15.67 -11.19 15.64
C ILE A 222 14.29 -11.38 15.00
N TYR A 223 14.06 -12.57 14.45
CA TYR A 223 12.79 -12.91 13.80
C TYR A 223 12.44 -14.37 14.01
N GLY A 224 11.24 -14.63 14.53
CA GLY A 224 10.76 -15.99 14.79
C GLY A 224 11.57 -16.71 15.87
N GLY A 225 12.09 -15.97 16.85
CA GLY A 225 12.91 -16.50 17.94
C GLY A 225 14.34 -16.86 17.52
N LYS A 226 14.77 -16.38 16.35
CA LYS A 226 16.12 -16.62 15.81
C LYS A 226 16.83 -15.31 15.54
N ARG A 227 18.09 -15.25 15.95
CA ARG A 227 18.99 -14.14 15.61
C ARG A 227 19.59 -14.36 14.23
N HIS A 228 19.54 -13.32 13.40
CA HIS A 228 20.08 -13.28 12.05
C HIS A 228 21.18 -12.23 11.96
N ASP A 229 22.42 -12.66 11.74
CA ASP A 229 23.55 -11.75 11.47
C ASP A 229 23.53 -11.31 10.00
N ILE A 230 23.57 -10.00 9.78
CA ILE A 230 23.58 -9.38 8.45
C ILE A 230 24.84 -8.54 8.19
N SER A 231 25.76 -8.46 9.16
CA SER A 231 26.96 -7.62 9.12
C SER A 231 27.83 -7.89 7.89
N LYS A 232 28.06 -9.17 7.57
CA LYS A 232 28.85 -9.58 6.39
C LYS A 232 28.21 -9.10 5.09
N ARG A 233 26.91 -9.36 4.94
CA ARG A 233 26.13 -8.98 3.74
C ARG A 233 26.14 -7.46 3.56
N VAL A 234 25.83 -6.71 4.61
CA VAL A 234 25.81 -5.23 4.55
C VAL A 234 27.21 -4.67 4.27
N SER A 235 28.26 -5.21 4.87
CA SER A 235 29.63 -4.79 4.61
C SER A 235 30.04 -5.00 3.15
N GLU A 236 29.61 -6.10 2.54
CA GLU A 236 29.87 -6.40 1.13
C GLU A 236 29.12 -5.45 0.20
N VAL A 237 27.81 -5.24 0.46
CA VAL A 237 27.03 -4.22 -0.26
C VAL A 237 27.74 -2.87 -0.17
N TYR A 238 28.06 -2.44 1.05
CA TYR A 238 28.72 -1.16 1.32
C TYR A 238 30.00 -1.02 0.48
N LYS A 239 30.91 -2.01 0.48
CA LYS A 239 32.16 -2.00 -0.30
C LYS A 239 31.95 -1.73 -1.79
N GLN A 240 30.86 -2.22 -2.38
CA GLN A 240 30.57 -2.10 -3.81
C GLN A 240 29.88 -0.78 -4.21
N LEU A 241 29.35 -0.01 -3.25
CA LEU A 241 28.67 1.25 -3.55
C LEU A 241 29.66 2.35 -3.98
N ASP A 242 29.27 3.14 -4.98
CA ASP A 242 29.86 4.48 -5.15
C ASP A 242 29.34 5.37 -4.02
N ARG A 243 30.24 5.82 -3.15
CA ARG A 243 29.92 6.53 -1.91
C ARG A 243 30.65 7.84 -1.82
N SER A 244 30.11 8.80 -1.08
CA SER A 244 30.84 10.02 -0.73
C SER A 244 32.18 9.67 -0.06
N PRO A 245 33.28 10.43 -0.31
CA PRO A 245 34.61 10.06 0.20
C PRO A 245 34.68 9.88 1.72
N ASP A 246 33.87 10.65 2.47
CA ASP A 246 33.80 10.58 3.94
C ASP A 246 32.63 9.73 4.46
N ALA A 247 31.99 8.95 3.59
CA ALA A 247 30.87 8.12 4.01
C ALA A 247 31.34 7.07 5.03
N CYS A 248 30.58 6.90 6.11
CA CYS A 248 30.78 5.85 7.07
C CYS A 248 29.54 4.96 7.19
N LEU A 249 29.80 3.70 7.57
CA LEU A 249 28.80 2.71 7.92
C LEU A 249 28.66 2.71 9.45
N VAL A 250 27.49 3.08 9.94
CA VAL A 250 27.20 3.25 11.37
C VAL A 250 26.30 2.10 11.83
N CYS A 251 26.73 1.39 12.87
CA CYS A 251 25.96 0.31 13.49
C CYS A 251 24.89 0.89 14.42
N THR A 252 23.62 0.54 14.21
CA THR A 252 22.50 0.88 15.10
C THR A 252 22.13 -0.24 16.07
N SER A 253 22.73 -1.43 15.92
CA SER A 253 22.60 -2.52 16.89
C SER A 253 23.53 -2.33 18.09
N THR A 254 23.26 -3.04 19.18
CA THR A 254 24.08 -3.00 20.40
C THR A 254 25.50 -3.54 20.19
N GLN A 255 25.67 -4.56 19.33
CA GLN A 255 26.98 -5.11 18.98
C GLN A 255 27.45 -4.52 17.66
N THR A 256 28.58 -3.80 17.70
CA THR A 256 29.19 -3.15 16.54
C THR A 256 30.22 -4.08 15.89
N PRO A 257 30.06 -4.46 14.61
CA PRO A 257 31.06 -5.24 13.88
C PRO A 257 32.35 -4.47 13.60
N ASP A 258 33.44 -5.19 13.33
CA ASP A 258 34.71 -4.59 12.93
C ASP A 258 34.57 -3.72 11.67
N GLY A 259 35.16 -2.52 11.71
CA GLY A 259 35.12 -1.55 10.62
C GLY A 259 33.81 -0.76 10.50
N TRP A 260 32.85 -0.98 11.40
CA TRP A 260 31.65 -0.16 11.54
C TRP A 260 31.86 0.85 12.67
N LEU A 261 31.18 1.99 12.58
CA LEU A 261 31.16 3.01 13.62
C LEU A 261 30.01 2.73 14.60
N ALA A 262 30.24 2.71 15.90
CA ALA A 262 29.15 2.55 16.87
C ALA A 262 28.22 3.78 16.87
N LEU A 263 26.91 3.60 17.10
CA LEU A 263 25.96 4.71 17.11
C LEU A 263 26.30 5.80 18.14
N ASP A 264 26.75 5.40 19.34
CA ASP A 264 27.11 6.36 20.38
C ASP A 264 28.41 7.12 20.04
N GLU A 265 29.37 6.44 19.40
CA GLU A 265 30.56 7.10 18.86
C GLU A 265 30.17 8.11 17.75
N PHE A 266 29.25 7.74 16.87
CA PHE A 266 28.71 8.65 15.87
C PHE A 266 28.03 9.87 16.54
N ARG A 267 27.16 9.66 17.54
CA ARG A 267 26.49 10.73 18.29
C ARG A 267 27.47 11.66 18.98
N SER A 268 28.60 11.14 19.46
CA SER A 268 29.66 11.93 20.11
C SER A 268 30.32 12.96 19.18
N ARG A 269 30.19 12.82 17.85
CA ARG A 269 30.64 13.84 16.89
C ARG A 269 29.84 15.14 17.00
N GLY A 270 28.64 15.09 17.57
CA GLY A 270 27.82 16.27 17.83
C GLY A 270 28.58 17.30 18.67
N SER A 271 28.24 18.57 18.46
CA SER A 271 28.85 19.71 19.18
C SER A 271 27.91 20.33 20.21
N GLY A 272 26.76 19.69 20.48
CA GLY A 272 25.72 20.20 21.38
C GLY A 272 24.77 21.19 20.70
N ARG A 273 24.61 21.14 19.37
CA ARG A 273 23.71 22.08 18.68
C ARG A 273 22.26 21.81 19.04
N GLN A 274 21.50 22.89 19.14
CA GLN A 274 20.05 22.84 19.24
C GLN A 274 19.44 22.33 17.94
N LEU A 275 18.30 21.63 18.03
CA LEU A 275 17.60 21.15 16.84
C LEU A 275 17.02 22.35 16.11
N LYS A 276 17.51 22.58 14.89
CA LYS A 276 16.98 23.56 13.95
C LYS A 276 16.49 22.84 12.70
N PHE A 277 15.26 23.12 12.32
CA PHE A 277 14.63 22.57 11.13
C PHE A 277 14.99 23.40 9.90
N THR A 278 15.72 22.80 8.96
CA THR A 278 16.04 23.42 7.67
C THR A 278 14.73 23.63 6.90
N GLN A 279 14.36 24.89 6.69
CA GLN A 279 13.16 25.25 5.96
C GLN A 279 13.37 25.05 4.46
N VAL A 280 12.57 24.18 3.85
CA VAL A 280 12.73 23.77 2.44
C VAL A 280 11.45 24.03 1.66
N SER A 281 11.55 24.08 0.33
CA SER A 281 10.37 24.21 -0.53
C SER A 281 9.41 23.02 -0.35
N PHE A 282 8.14 23.23 -0.66
CA PHE A 282 7.12 22.18 -0.60
C PHE A 282 7.53 20.88 -1.30
N SER A 283 8.13 20.99 -2.48
CA SER A 283 8.61 19.88 -3.32
C SER A 283 10.05 19.44 -3.05
N HIS A 284 10.73 19.98 -2.03
CA HIS A 284 12.08 19.53 -1.69
C HIS A 284 12.06 18.03 -1.36
N PRO A 285 12.95 17.20 -1.94
CA PRO A 285 12.98 15.75 -1.70
C PRO A 285 13.13 15.41 -0.21
N LEU A 286 12.22 14.57 0.28
CA LEU A 286 12.20 14.01 1.63
C LEU A 286 12.67 12.56 1.63
N LEU A 287 12.08 11.75 0.75
CA LEU A 287 12.15 10.29 0.79
C LEU A 287 12.33 9.74 -0.63
N ILE A 288 13.24 8.78 -0.78
CA ILE A 288 13.33 7.92 -1.97
C ILE A 288 12.85 6.53 -1.58
N ALA A 289 11.68 6.14 -2.09
CA ALA A 289 11.08 4.82 -1.90
C ALA A 289 11.13 4.03 -3.21
N PHE A 290 11.47 2.74 -3.16
CA PHE A 290 11.64 1.94 -4.37
C PHE A 290 10.43 1.05 -4.66
N SER A 291 9.94 1.11 -5.90
CA SER A 291 8.94 0.14 -6.40
C SER A 291 9.58 -0.98 -7.23
N SER A 292 8.98 -2.16 -7.18
CA SER A 292 9.30 -3.30 -8.04
C SER A 292 8.74 -3.05 -9.43
N GLY A 293 9.52 -2.41 -10.31
CA GLY A 293 9.12 -2.26 -11.72
C GLY A 293 8.94 -3.62 -12.41
N THR A 294 7.91 -3.76 -13.25
CA THR A 294 7.55 -5.01 -13.92
C THR A 294 8.54 -5.47 -14.99
N THR A 295 9.40 -4.57 -15.51
CA THR A 295 10.27 -4.87 -16.67
C THR A 295 11.68 -4.25 -16.60
N GLY A 296 12.08 -3.62 -15.48
CA GLY A 296 13.31 -2.79 -15.44
C GLY A 296 14.06 -2.75 -14.10
N THR A 297 15.02 -1.83 -14.00
CA THR A 297 15.68 -1.43 -12.73
C THR A 297 14.64 -0.85 -11.76
N PRO A 298 14.73 -1.08 -10.44
CA PRO A 298 13.78 -0.52 -9.48
C PRO A 298 13.64 0.99 -9.64
N LYS A 299 12.41 1.51 -9.62
CA LYS A 299 12.16 2.95 -9.76
C LYS A 299 12.28 3.61 -8.39
N GLY A 300 13.23 4.52 -8.22
CA GLY A 300 13.34 5.34 -7.00
C GLY A 300 12.32 6.48 -7.05
N ILE A 301 11.22 6.37 -6.33
CA ILE A 301 10.14 7.35 -6.30
C ILE A 301 10.49 8.42 -5.26
N ILE A 302 10.52 9.69 -5.67
CA ILE A 302 10.87 10.82 -4.80
C ILE A 302 9.61 11.45 -4.24
N HIS A 303 9.47 11.47 -2.92
CA HIS A 303 8.41 12.23 -2.23
C HIS A 303 8.95 13.54 -1.67
N GLY A 304 8.14 14.59 -1.72
CA GLY A 304 8.47 15.91 -1.19
C GLY A 304 8.04 16.10 0.27
N HIS A 305 8.70 17.02 0.98
CA HIS A 305 8.35 17.37 2.37
C HIS A 305 6.88 17.77 2.52
N GLY A 306 6.42 18.73 1.71
CA GLY A 306 5.10 19.32 1.81
C GLY A 306 3.97 18.37 1.49
N GLY A 307 4.10 17.60 0.40
CA GLY A 307 3.07 16.66 -0.02
C GLY A 307 2.77 15.62 1.06
N VAL A 308 3.81 15.06 1.66
CA VAL A 308 3.67 14.06 2.74
C VAL A 308 3.06 14.68 4.00
N VAL A 309 3.40 15.93 4.36
CA VAL A 309 2.77 16.64 5.48
C VAL A 309 1.27 16.85 5.25
N MET A 310 0.92 17.45 4.12
CA MET A 310 -0.49 17.80 3.83
C MET A 310 -1.37 16.56 3.71
N ASN A 311 -0.91 15.54 3.00
CA ASN A 311 -1.68 14.31 2.86
C ASN A 311 -1.72 13.50 4.17
N GLY A 312 -0.60 13.42 4.90
CA GLY A 312 -0.53 12.73 6.19
C GLY A 312 -1.48 13.33 7.24
N MET A 313 -1.52 14.66 7.36
CA MET A 313 -2.47 15.35 8.24
C MET A 313 -3.92 15.11 7.80
N LYS A 314 -4.22 15.22 6.50
CA LYS A 314 -5.56 14.94 5.96
C LYS A 314 -6.04 13.53 6.32
N GLU A 315 -5.22 12.51 6.07
CA GLU A 315 -5.57 11.13 6.39
C GLU A 315 -5.72 10.90 7.90
N ALA A 316 -4.79 11.42 8.71
CA ALA A 316 -4.82 11.24 10.15
C ALA A 316 -6.03 11.93 10.80
N PHE A 317 -6.18 13.24 10.57
CA PHE A 317 -7.21 14.03 11.24
C PHE A 317 -8.61 13.75 10.69
N LEU A 318 -8.79 13.70 9.35
CA LEU A 318 -10.13 13.68 8.76
C LEU A 318 -10.64 12.27 8.46
N HIS A 319 -9.80 11.39 7.90
CA HIS A 319 -10.24 10.04 7.52
C HIS A 319 -10.24 9.08 8.71
N ARG A 320 -9.17 9.12 9.52
CA ARG A 320 -8.98 8.19 10.66
C ARG A 320 -9.46 8.77 12.00
N ASN A 321 -9.82 10.05 12.01
CA ASN A 321 -10.27 10.77 13.21
C ASN A 321 -9.27 10.61 14.37
N PHE A 322 -7.98 10.77 14.06
CA PHE A 322 -6.91 10.87 15.06
C PHE A 322 -6.76 12.30 15.56
N GLY A 323 -6.08 12.47 16.69
CA GLY A 323 -5.79 13.78 17.27
C GLY A 323 -6.63 14.12 18.50
N SER A 324 -7.30 13.13 19.10
CA SER A 324 -8.03 13.31 20.37
C SER A 324 -7.12 13.45 21.60
N GLY A 325 -5.81 13.22 21.42
CA GLY A 325 -4.81 13.16 22.49
C GLY A 325 -4.78 11.82 23.25
N LYS A 326 -5.64 10.86 22.91
CA LYS A 326 -5.73 9.52 23.55
C LYS A 326 -5.52 8.37 22.57
N ASP A 327 -5.29 8.68 21.30
CA ASP A 327 -5.16 7.68 20.25
C ASP A 327 -3.82 6.95 20.34
N VAL A 328 -3.89 5.62 20.24
CA VAL A 328 -2.73 4.73 20.17
C VAL A 328 -2.87 3.87 18.92
N TYR A 329 -1.96 4.04 17.97
CA TYR A 329 -2.02 3.39 16.66
C TYR A 329 -0.89 2.39 16.49
N TYR A 330 -1.24 1.15 16.15
CA TYR A 330 -0.33 0.14 15.67
C TYR A 330 -0.67 -0.21 14.23
N HIS A 331 0.32 -0.29 13.34
CA HIS A 331 0.17 -0.96 12.06
C HIS A 331 1.29 -1.99 11.87
N TYR A 332 0.95 -3.24 11.59
CA TYR A 332 1.95 -4.25 11.24
C TYR A 332 2.57 -3.93 9.86
N SER A 333 3.69 -3.20 9.88
CA SER A 333 4.47 -2.84 8.70
C SER A 333 5.93 -2.55 9.04
N GLY A 334 6.82 -2.88 8.10
CA GLY A 334 8.27 -2.69 8.24
C GLY A 334 8.79 -1.44 7.54
N ILE A 335 9.95 -0.91 7.96
CA ILE A 335 10.59 0.28 7.37
C ILE A 335 10.89 0.15 5.85
N GLY A 336 10.93 -1.07 5.31
CA GLY A 336 11.08 -1.33 3.88
C GLY A 336 9.84 -1.05 3.04
N TRP A 337 8.73 -0.68 3.69
CA TRP A 337 7.42 -0.47 3.08
C TRP A 337 6.97 0.96 3.20
N ILE A 338 6.35 1.49 2.14
CA ILE A 338 5.72 2.83 2.20
C ILE A 338 4.62 2.90 3.27
N LEU A 339 4.01 1.77 3.63
CA LEU A 339 2.98 1.69 4.64
C LEU A 339 3.51 2.05 6.03
N TRP A 340 4.81 1.84 6.30
CA TRP A 340 5.45 2.37 7.50
C TRP A 340 5.48 3.91 7.47
N ASN A 341 5.81 4.53 6.33
CA ASN A 341 5.77 5.98 6.18
C ASN A 341 4.35 6.56 6.34
N ILE A 342 3.33 5.87 5.82
CA ILE A 342 1.91 6.23 6.01
C ILE A 342 1.51 6.07 7.47
N MET A 343 1.95 4.99 8.14
CA MET A 343 1.66 4.73 9.55
C MET A 343 2.23 5.84 10.44
N ILE A 344 3.52 6.15 10.28
CA ILE A 344 4.17 7.14 11.15
C ILE A 344 3.60 8.55 10.96
N GLY A 345 2.97 8.84 9.82
CA GLY A 345 2.25 10.10 9.58
C GLY A 345 1.20 10.42 10.64
N ALA A 346 0.69 9.43 11.39
CA ALA A 346 -0.22 9.68 12.51
C ALA A 346 0.42 10.53 13.63
N LEU A 347 1.76 10.58 13.76
CA LEU A 347 2.45 11.47 14.69
C LEU A 347 2.13 12.96 14.45
N MET A 348 1.79 13.36 13.22
CA MET A 348 1.37 14.74 12.92
C MET A 348 0.08 15.14 13.66
N SER A 349 -0.72 14.17 14.09
CA SER A 349 -1.90 14.38 14.93
C SER A 349 -1.63 14.29 16.43
N GLY A 350 -0.37 14.06 16.84
CA GLY A 350 -0.01 13.81 18.23
C GLY A 350 -0.41 12.42 18.74
N THR A 351 -0.80 11.50 17.84
CA THR A 351 -1.13 10.11 18.15
C THR A 351 0.10 9.34 18.64
N THR A 352 -0.05 8.52 19.66
CA THR A 352 1.00 7.61 20.13
C THR A 352 1.11 6.43 19.17
N LEU A 353 2.33 6.07 18.77
CA LEU A 353 2.56 4.89 17.93
C LEU A 353 3.03 3.69 18.75
N VAL A 354 2.56 2.50 18.39
CA VAL A 354 3.22 1.25 18.77
C VAL A 354 4.15 0.85 17.64
N LEU A 355 5.44 0.71 17.94
CA LEU A 355 6.45 0.17 17.02
C LEU A 355 6.80 -1.23 17.51
N TYR A 356 6.66 -2.23 16.63
CA TYR A 356 6.94 -3.63 16.96
C TYR A 356 8.04 -4.16 16.04
N ASP A 357 9.12 -4.66 16.63
CA ASP A 357 10.22 -5.29 15.93
C ASP A 357 10.22 -6.82 16.10
N GLY A 358 10.05 -7.55 15.00
CA GLY A 358 10.12 -9.00 14.97
C GLY A 358 8.91 -9.67 14.30
N SER A 359 8.80 -10.98 14.48
CA SER A 359 7.70 -11.79 13.99
C SER A 359 6.43 -11.48 14.78
N PRO A 360 5.29 -11.22 14.13
CA PRO A 360 4.04 -10.96 14.83
C PRO A 360 3.37 -12.26 15.32
N PHE A 361 4.08 -13.39 15.21
CA PHE A 361 3.60 -14.73 15.55
C PHE A 361 4.51 -15.47 16.54
N HIS A 362 5.61 -14.84 17.00
CA HIS A 362 6.52 -15.41 17.99
C HIS A 362 6.50 -14.60 19.28
N PRO A 363 6.32 -15.24 20.46
CA PRO A 363 6.33 -16.68 20.72
C PRO A 363 5.02 -17.40 20.38
N SER A 364 3.93 -16.67 20.16
CA SER A 364 2.68 -17.20 19.58
C SER A 364 1.83 -16.06 19.03
N PRO A 365 0.98 -16.27 18.01
CA PRO A 365 0.07 -15.24 17.49
C PRO A 365 -0.81 -14.58 18.58
N GLN A 366 -1.33 -15.38 19.51
CA GLN A 366 -2.16 -14.90 20.62
C GLN A 366 -1.38 -13.92 21.52
N ARG A 367 -0.19 -14.31 21.99
CA ARG A 367 0.62 -13.45 22.87
C ARG A 367 1.08 -12.16 22.20
N CYS A 368 1.43 -12.20 20.92
CA CYS A 368 1.82 -11.00 20.17
C CYS A 368 0.64 -10.04 20.01
N LEU A 369 -0.53 -10.56 19.67
CA LEU A 369 -1.76 -9.78 19.56
C LEU A 369 -2.15 -9.17 20.91
N ASP A 370 -2.12 -9.96 22.00
CA ASP A 370 -2.39 -9.48 23.34
C ASP A 370 -1.43 -8.36 23.74
N ALA A 371 -0.12 -8.52 23.51
CA ALA A 371 0.87 -7.50 23.82
C ALA A 371 0.61 -6.16 23.11
N VAL A 372 0.27 -6.22 21.82
CA VAL A 372 -0.10 -5.02 21.04
C VAL A 372 -1.37 -4.39 21.61
N LEU A 373 -2.39 -5.17 21.93
CA LEU A 373 -3.65 -4.65 22.46
C LEU A 373 -3.49 -4.10 23.90
N ASP A 374 -2.65 -4.73 24.71
CA ASP A 374 -2.33 -4.34 26.09
C ASP A 374 -1.50 -3.06 26.14
N ALA A 375 -0.81 -2.71 25.05
CA ALA A 375 -0.21 -1.38 24.87
C ALA A 375 -1.25 -0.25 24.73
N GLY A 376 -2.55 -0.57 24.77
CA GLY A 376 -3.66 0.39 24.76
C GLY A 376 -4.11 0.80 23.37
N VAL A 377 -3.86 -0.04 22.36
CA VAL A 377 -4.16 0.25 20.95
C VAL A 377 -5.64 0.58 20.75
N THR A 378 -5.89 1.77 20.20
CA THR A 378 -7.22 2.24 19.80
C THR A 378 -7.51 1.94 18.32
N ALA A 379 -6.46 1.81 17.51
CA ALA A 379 -6.54 1.50 16.08
C ALA A 379 -5.52 0.41 15.71
N LEU A 380 -6.01 -0.74 15.23
CA LEU A 380 -5.18 -1.88 14.83
C LEU A 380 -5.10 -1.98 13.31
N GLY A 381 -3.91 -1.79 12.74
CA GLY A 381 -3.66 -1.88 11.31
C GLY A 381 -2.84 -3.11 10.91
N ALA A 382 -3.21 -3.78 9.82
CA ALA A 382 -2.35 -4.79 9.19
C ALA A 382 -2.80 -5.08 7.76
N GLY A 383 -2.06 -5.94 7.05
CA GLY A 383 -2.54 -6.51 5.79
C GLY A 383 -3.44 -7.72 5.97
N PRO A 384 -4.31 -8.05 4.99
CA PRO A 384 -5.17 -9.24 4.99
C PRO A 384 -4.46 -10.54 5.40
N ARG A 385 -3.20 -10.74 4.98
CA ARG A 385 -2.45 -11.95 5.33
C ARG A 385 -2.26 -12.12 6.84
N TYR A 386 -1.98 -11.04 7.56
CA TYR A 386 -1.83 -11.08 9.02
C TYR A 386 -3.14 -11.53 9.67
N PHE A 387 -4.26 -10.93 9.27
CA PHE A 387 -5.59 -11.30 9.75
C PHE A 387 -5.95 -12.75 9.41
N SER A 388 -5.58 -13.27 8.24
CA SER A 388 -5.80 -14.68 7.88
C SER A 388 -5.02 -15.63 8.78
N GLU A 389 -3.77 -15.30 9.12
CA GLU A 389 -2.98 -16.11 10.06
C GLU A 389 -3.57 -16.08 11.47
N LEU A 390 -4.04 -14.93 11.94
CA LEU A 390 -4.76 -14.83 13.21
C LEU A 390 -6.01 -15.71 13.22
N GLN A 391 -6.82 -15.65 12.15
CA GLN A 391 -8.02 -16.48 11.99
C GLN A 391 -7.68 -17.97 12.03
N LYS A 392 -6.64 -18.39 11.29
CA LYS A 392 -6.17 -19.78 11.21
C LYS A 392 -5.69 -20.31 12.56
N HIS A 393 -5.09 -19.46 13.39
CA HIS A 393 -4.65 -19.83 14.73
C HIS A 393 -5.74 -19.69 15.80
N HIS A 394 -6.97 -19.39 15.39
CA HIS A 394 -8.13 -19.25 16.28
C HIS A 394 -7.87 -18.30 17.45
N VAL A 395 -7.21 -17.17 17.19
CA VAL A 395 -6.94 -16.19 18.25
C VAL A 395 -8.25 -15.67 18.85
N SER A 396 -8.21 -15.42 20.16
CA SER A 396 -9.32 -14.84 20.90
C SER A 396 -8.97 -13.40 21.26
N VAL A 397 -9.90 -12.49 21.03
CA VAL A 397 -9.80 -11.10 21.48
C VAL A 397 -10.72 -10.96 22.69
N GLN A 398 -10.15 -10.92 23.88
CA GLN A 398 -10.91 -10.57 25.08
C GLN A 398 -11.38 -9.11 24.98
N CYS A 399 -12.27 -8.65 25.87
CA CYS A 399 -12.80 -7.30 25.82
C CYS A 399 -11.68 -6.24 25.80
N ARG A 400 -11.56 -5.51 24.68
CA ARG A 400 -10.62 -4.40 24.48
C ARG A 400 -11.40 -3.11 24.22
N PRO A 401 -11.93 -2.46 25.27
CA PRO A 401 -12.84 -1.31 25.12
C PRO A 401 -12.19 -0.07 24.48
N ALA A 402 -10.85 0.00 24.47
CA ALA A 402 -10.11 1.06 23.80
C ALA A 402 -10.09 0.92 22.27
N LEU A 403 -10.19 -0.32 21.75
CA LEU A 403 -10.09 -0.60 20.33
C LEU A 403 -11.39 -0.16 19.62
N ARG A 404 -11.27 0.80 18.71
CA ARG A 404 -12.42 1.39 17.97
C ARG A 404 -12.35 1.19 16.46
N MET A 405 -11.17 0.86 15.95
CA MET A 405 -10.90 0.83 14.52
C MET A 405 -9.95 -0.30 14.14
N ILE A 406 -10.26 -0.97 13.03
CA ILE A 406 -9.35 -1.88 12.34
C ILE A 406 -9.03 -1.27 10.99
N LEU A 407 -7.75 -1.23 10.64
CA LEU A 407 -7.28 -0.73 9.35
C LEU A 407 -6.70 -1.88 8.54
N SER A 408 -7.02 -1.91 7.24
CA SER A 408 -6.51 -2.92 6.32
C SER A 408 -5.93 -2.29 5.06
N ALA A 409 -4.72 -2.71 4.68
CA ALA A 409 -4.05 -2.21 3.49
C ALA A 409 -3.08 -3.21 2.88
N GLY A 410 -2.59 -2.90 1.68
CA GLY A 410 -1.57 -3.68 0.97
C GLY A 410 -2.12 -4.86 0.15
N ALA A 411 -3.30 -5.38 0.48
CA ALA A 411 -4.06 -6.33 -0.33
C ALA A 411 -5.57 -6.14 -0.10
N ILE A 412 -6.38 -6.82 -0.90
CA ILE A 412 -7.85 -6.78 -0.80
C ILE A 412 -8.28 -7.47 0.50
N LEU A 413 -8.96 -6.73 1.37
CA LEU A 413 -9.69 -7.30 2.51
C LEU A 413 -10.98 -7.92 1.97
N THR A 414 -11.13 -9.24 2.07
CA THR A 414 -12.28 -9.94 1.49
C THR A 414 -13.54 -9.79 2.36
N GLU A 415 -14.71 -10.07 1.79
CA GLU A 415 -15.98 -10.07 2.53
C GLU A 415 -15.92 -11.05 3.71
N SER A 416 -15.46 -12.28 3.48
CA SER A 416 -15.33 -13.33 4.49
C SER A 416 -14.43 -12.90 5.64
N GLN A 417 -13.29 -12.27 5.34
CA GLN A 417 -12.36 -11.76 6.33
C GLN A 417 -12.92 -10.56 7.10
N SER A 418 -13.65 -9.66 6.43
CA SER A 418 -14.32 -8.52 7.08
C SER A 418 -15.36 -9.00 8.10
N ILE A 419 -16.13 -10.05 7.75
CA ILE A 419 -17.10 -10.70 8.65
C ILE A 419 -16.39 -11.37 9.82
N TRP A 420 -15.30 -12.10 9.58
CA TRP A 420 -14.51 -12.72 10.65
C TRP A 420 -13.94 -11.67 11.62
N LEU A 421 -13.42 -10.55 11.11
CA LEU A 421 -12.95 -9.43 11.93
C LEU A 421 -14.08 -8.88 12.80
N LYS A 422 -15.28 -8.70 12.25
CA LYS A 422 -16.47 -8.26 13.01
C LYS A 422 -16.83 -9.25 14.12
N GLN A 423 -16.78 -10.55 13.84
CA GLN A 423 -17.10 -11.59 14.82
C GLN A 423 -16.05 -11.69 15.94
N THR A 424 -14.78 -11.47 15.60
CA THR A 424 -13.64 -11.66 16.51
C THR A 424 -13.35 -10.43 17.34
N PHE A 425 -13.33 -9.25 16.73
CA PHE A 425 -12.99 -7.97 17.39
C PHE A 425 -14.22 -7.12 17.75
N GLY A 426 -15.41 -7.54 17.31
CA GLY A 426 -16.64 -6.77 17.45
C GLY A 426 -16.95 -5.87 16.23
N PRO A 427 -18.10 -5.20 16.21
CA PRO A 427 -18.56 -4.36 15.11
C PRO A 427 -17.85 -3.01 15.07
N LEU A 428 -16.52 -3.03 15.05
CA LEU A 428 -15.67 -1.85 14.97
C LEU A 428 -15.64 -1.28 13.56
N CYS A 429 -15.31 0.01 13.44
CA CYS A 429 -15.08 0.63 12.14
C CYS A 429 -13.92 -0.07 11.43
N GLN A 430 -14.17 -0.61 10.24
CA GLN A 430 -13.15 -1.23 9.39
C GLN A 430 -12.81 -0.29 8.25
N ILE A 431 -11.60 0.28 8.28
CA ILE A 431 -11.08 1.14 7.22
C ILE A 431 -10.14 0.31 6.35
N SER A 432 -10.68 -0.20 5.24
CA SER A 432 -9.87 -0.73 4.14
C SER A 432 -9.50 0.43 3.22
N PHE A 433 -8.20 0.64 3.02
CA PHE A 433 -7.69 1.77 2.23
C PHE A 433 -6.73 1.32 1.14
N SER A 434 -6.66 2.11 0.06
CA SER A 434 -5.82 1.82 -1.09
C SER A 434 -5.15 3.06 -1.67
N GLY A 435 -3.90 2.87 -2.03
CA GLY A 435 -3.01 3.83 -2.62
C GLY A 435 -1.77 3.13 -3.11
N GLY A 436 -0.59 3.61 -2.73
CA GLY A 436 0.65 2.96 -3.14
C GLY A 436 1.91 3.71 -2.76
N THR A 437 3.04 3.09 -3.12
CA THR A 437 4.36 3.69 -2.97
C THR A 437 4.46 5.00 -3.71
N GLU A 438 3.72 5.15 -4.81
CA GLU A 438 3.70 6.31 -5.69
C GLU A 438 3.34 7.61 -4.98
N LEU A 439 2.37 7.59 -4.07
CA LEU A 439 1.86 8.81 -3.45
C LEU A 439 2.16 8.90 -1.95
N CYS A 440 2.71 7.84 -1.33
CA CYS A 440 2.87 7.77 0.13
C CYS A 440 1.57 8.17 0.85
N GLY A 441 0.48 7.55 0.42
CA GLY A 441 -0.89 7.92 0.79
C GLY A 441 -1.91 7.14 -0.01
N ASN A 442 -3.16 7.59 0.04
CA ASN A 442 -4.32 6.82 -0.44
C ASN A 442 -5.22 7.59 -1.40
N PHE A 443 -5.71 6.88 -2.43
CA PHE A 443 -6.78 7.34 -3.32
C PHE A 443 -8.17 6.95 -2.80
N ILE A 444 -8.25 5.80 -2.13
CA ILE A 444 -9.46 5.28 -1.52
C ILE A 444 -9.21 5.11 -0.03
N GLU A 445 -10.12 5.61 0.78
CA GLU A 445 -10.02 5.67 2.25
C GLU A 445 -11.32 5.20 2.91
N GLY A 446 -11.30 5.18 4.24
CA GLY A 446 -12.50 5.03 5.06
C GLY A 446 -12.90 6.33 5.74
N SER A 447 -14.02 6.26 6.46
CA SER A 447 -14.41 7.29 7.41
C SER A 447 -15.23 6.66 8.53
N ILE A 448 -14.88 6.97 9.77
CA ILE A 448 -15.64 6.52 10.95
C ILE A 448 -17.06 7.13 11.02
N ASN A 449 -17.32 8.18 10.24
CA ASN A 449 -18.62 8.84 10.09
C ASN A 449 -19.58 8.08 9.17
N LEU A 450 -19.12 7.04 8.47
CA LEU A 450 -19.91 6.32 7.48
C LEU A 450 -19.98 4.83 7.80
N PRO A 451 -21.05 4.13 7.36
CA PRO A 451 -21.13 2.68 7.47
C PRO A 451 -20.01 1.99 6.69
N CYS A 452 -19.48 0.90 7.23
CA CYS A 452 -18.54 0.02 6.54
C CYS A 452 -19.29 -1.21 6.02
N TYR A 453 -18.97 -1.66 4.81
CA TYR A 453 -19.55 -2.86 4.20
C TYR A 453 -18.46 -3.90 3.95
N ALA A 454 -18.81 -5.17 4.10
CA ALA A 454 -17.84 -6.26 4.01
C ALA A 454 -17.20 -6.30 2.62
N GLY A 455 -15.86 -6.32 2.56
CA GLY A 455 -15.13 -6.37 1.30
C GLY A 455 -15.10 -5.07 0.48
N GLU A 456 -15.63 -3.97 1.01
CA GLU A 456 -15.70 -2.67 0.32
C GLU A 456 -14.84 -1.61 1.02
N MET A 457 -14.35 -0.64 0.25
CA MET A 457 -13.65 0.54 0.74
C MET A 457 -14.57 1.76 0.68
N THR A 458 -14.78 2.44 1.80
CA THR A 458 -15.95 3.29 2.01
C THR A 458 -16.01 4.53 1.10
N VAL A 459 -14.89 5.23 0.90
CA VAL A 459 -14.92 6.55 0.25
C VAL A 459 -13.73 6.82 -0.66
N LYS A 460 -13.96 7.65 -1.69
CA LYS A 460 -12.89 8.35 -2.41
C LYS A 460 -12.22 9.34 -1.43
N ALA A 461 -10.90 9.36 -1.37
CA ALA A 461 -10.19 10.24 -0.44
C ALA A 461 -10.43 11.72 -0.79
N LEU A 462 -10.51 12.60 0.22
CA LEU A 462 -10.70 14.04 -0.01
C LEU A 462 -9.52 14.62 -0.79
N GLY A 463 -9.82 15.54 -1.72
CA GLY A 463 -8.85 16.16 -2.62
C GLY A 463 -8.35 15.25 -3.75
N MET A 464 -8.88 14.03 -3.87
CA MET A 464 -8.54 13.08 -4.95
C MET A 464 -9.73 12.94 -5.91
N ASP A 465 -9.57 13.42 -7.15
CA ASP A 465 -10.60 13.35 -8.20
C ASP A 465 -10.61 11.97 -8.88
N ILE A 466 -11.04 10.98 -8.10
CA ILE A 466 -11.07 9.58 -8.50
C ILE A 466 -12.25 9.25 -9.41
N ASP A 467 -11.96 8.56 -10.51
CA ASP A 467 -12.93 8.05 -11.47
C ASP A 467 -12.59 6.62 -11.92
N ILE A 468 -13.49 6.01 -12.69
CA ILE A 468 -13.33 4.66 -13.22
C ILE A 468 -13.45 4.73 -14.75
N PHE A 469 -12.36 4.48 -15.47
CA PHE A 469 -12.34 4.61 -16.94
C PHE A 469 -12.40 3.26 -17.64
N ASP A 470 -13.06 3.22 -18.80
CA ASP A 470 -12.98 2.09 -19.73
C ASP A 470 -11.66 2.11 -20.53
N GLN A 471 -11.54 1.19 -21.49
CA GLN A 471 -10.35 1.09 -22.35
C GLN A 471 -10.22 2.26 -23.34
N THR A 472 -11.28 3.03 -23.58
CA THR A 472 -11.30 4.20 -24.45
C THR A 472 -10.95 5.49 -23.71
N GLY A 473 -10.73 5.41 -22.40
CA GLY A 473 -10.43 6.55 -21.55
C GLY A 473 -11.66 7.40 -21.22
N GLN A 474 -12.85 6.78 -21.24
CA GLN A 474 -14.10 7.43 -20.84
C GLN A 474 -14.61 6.86 -19.51
N PRO A 475 -15.29 7.67 -18.67
CA PRO A 475 -15.94 7.17 -17.46
C PRO A 475 -16.90 6.01 -17.77
N VAL A 476 -16.81 4.94 -16.98
CA VAL A 476 -17.72 3.80 -17.12
C VAL A 476 -19.11 4.12 -16.57
N GLU A 477 -20.12 3.39 -17.02
CA GLU A 477 -21.47 3.44 -16.44
C GLU A 477 -21.46 3.01 -14.97
N GLU A 478 -22.44 3.48 -14.19
CA GLU A 478 -22.53 3.16 -12.77
C GLU A 478 -22.59 1.64 -12.52
N GLY A 479 -21.75 1.14 -11.61
CA GLY A 479 -21.67 -0.28 -11.31
C GLY A 479 -20.82 -1.09 -12.31
N MET A 480 -20.26 -0.47 -13.34
CA MET A 480 -19.30 -1.12 -14.23
C MET A 480 -17.88 -1.05 -13.68
N SER A 481 -17.06 -2.01 -14.09
CA SER A 481 -15.66 -2.12 -13.70
C SER A 481 -14.76 -1.42 -14.72
N GLY A 482 -13.66 -0.83 -14.27
CA GLY A 482 -12.71 -0.12 -15.12
C GLY A 482 -11.40 0.19 -14.41
N GLU A 483 -10.56 0.99 -15.07
CA GLU A 483 -9.28 1.45 -14.54
C GLU A 483 -9.51 2.53 -13.47
N LEU A 484 -8.88 2.38 -12.30
CA LEU A 484 -8.79 3.43 -11.30
C LEU A 484 -7.93 4.57 -11.83
N VAL A 485 -8.54 5.75 -11.96
CA VAL A 485 -7.85 6.97 -12.43
C VAL A 485 -8.01 8.13 -11.46
N CYS A 486 -7.08 9.08 -11.51
CA CYS A 486 -7.19 10.39 -10.86
C CYS A 486 -7.04 11.50 -11.90
N LYS A 487 -8.06 12.36 -12.03
CA LYS A 487 -8.14 13.35 -13.12
C LYS A 487 -7.45 14.68 -12.79
N LYS A 488 -7.34 15.02 -11.50
CA LYS A 488 -6.78 16.30 -11.05
C LYS A 488 -5.49 16.13 -10.26
N PRO A 489 -4.57 17.12 -10.33
CA PRO A 489 -3.36 17.14 -9.52
C PRO A 489 -3.65 17.06 -8.01
N PHE A 490 -2.73 16.45 -7.27
CA PHE A 490 -2.78 16.33 -5.81
C PHE A 490 -1.39 16.54 -5.20
N PRO A 491 -1.27 17.04 -3.95
CA PRO A 491 -0.02 17.59 -3.41
C PRO A 491 1.08 16.56 -3.17
N ASN A 492 0.73 15.30 -2.98
CA ASN A 492 1.66 14.19 -2.73
C ASN A 492 1.94 13.33 -3.97
N MET A 493 1.68 13.85 -5.17
CA MET A 493 2.29 13.30 -6.38
C MET A 493 3.82 13.21 -6.21
N PRO A 494 4.48 12.16 -6.77
CA PRO A 494 5.93 12.12 -6.81
C PRO A 494 6.51 13.43 -7.33
N VAL A 495 7.56 13.92 -6.68
CA VAL A 495 8.39 15.03 -7.21
C VAL A 495 9.04 14.61 -8.53
N GLY A 496 9.32 13.31 -8.67
CA GLY A 496 9.81 12.67 -9.88
C GLY A 496 10.33 11.27 -9.55
N PHE A 497 10.92 10.62 -10.56
CA PHE A 497 11.73 9.44 -10.34
C PHE A 497 13.21 9.82 -10.26
N TRP A 498 13.94 9.10 -9.40
CA TRP A 498 15.39 9.20 -9.29
C TRP A 498 16.03 8.77 -10.62
N ASN A 499 17.06 9.49 -11.05
CA ASN A 499 17.70 9.32 -12.36
C ASN A 499 16.72 9.43 -13.56
N ASP A 500 15.72 10.30 -13.44
CA ASP A 500 14.75 10.66 -14.51
C ASP A 500 14.47 12.18 -14.49
N PRO A 501 15.48 13.03 -14.75
CA PRO A 501 15.37 14.49 -14.59
C PRO A 501 14.31 15.11 -15.52
N GLU A 502 14.08 14.52 -16.69
CA GLU A 502 13.07 14.95 -17.67
C GLU A 502 11.68 14.31 -17.41
N ARG A 503 11.56 13.46 -16.38
CA ARG A 503 10.31 12.77 -16.00
C ARG A 503 9.70 11.90 -17.10
N ILE A 504 10.50 11.42 -18.05
CA ILE A 504 9.99 10.59 -19.16
C ILE A 504 9.43 9.28 -18.61
N LYS A 505 10.19 8.58 -17.76
CA LYS A 505 9.73 7.31 -17.19
C LYS A 505 8.54 7.53 -16.26
N TYR A 506 8.54 8.64 -15.52
CA TYR A 506 7.42 9.01 -14.67
C TYR A 506 6.16 9.26 -15.50
N PHE A 507 6.25 10.06 -16.57
CA PHE A 507 5.17 10.31 -17.52
C PHE A 507 4.64 9.01 -18.13
N ASP A 508 5.54 8.20 -18.69
CA ASP A 508 5.20 6.94 -19.35
C ASP A 508 4.50 5.95 -18.42
N THR A 509 4.82 5.99 -17.13
CA THR A 509 4.25 5.06 -16.15
C THR A 509 2.79 5.36 -15.83
N TYR A 510 2.39 6.64 -15.71
CA TYR A 510 1.06 6.99 -15.19
C TYR A 510 0.17 7.77 -16.16
N PHE A 511 0.73 8.43 -17.19
CA PHE A 511 -0.01 9.38 -18.02
C PHE A 511 -0.05 8.99 -19.51
N SER A 512 0.77 8.03 -19.94
CA SER A 512 0.81 7.57 -21.35
C SER A 512 -0.46 6.85 -21.82
N THR A 513 -1.23 6.25 -20.91
CA THR A 513 -2.44 5.49 -21.27
C THR A 513 -3.63 6.40 -21.54
N PHE A 514 -3.83 7.42 -20.69
CA PHE A 514 -4.94 8.35 -20.78
C PHE A 514 -4.39 9.78 -20.70
N PRO A 515 -4.52 10.59 -21.76
CA PRO A 515 -4.02 11.97 -21.75
C PRO A 515 -4.57 12.76 -20.57
N HIS A 516 -3.71 13.53 -19.90
CA HIS A 516 -4.09 14.40 -18.78
C HIS A 516 -4.75 13.69 -17.59
N VAL A 517 -4.55 12.37 -17.44
CA VAL A 517 -5.17 11.58 -16.38
C VAL A 517 -4.14 10.60 -15.81
N TRP A 518 -4.03 10.56 -14.48
CA TRP A 518 -3.24 9.54 -13.81
C TRP A 518 -3.97 8.20 -13.87
N ARG A 519 -3.36 7.19 -14.49
CA ARG A 519 -3.78 5.79 -14.39
C ARG A 519 -3.00 5.08 -13.30
N HIS A 520 -3.69 4.59 -12.27
CA HIS A 520 -3.04 3.95 -11.12
C HIS A 520 -2.61 2.50 -11.39
N GLY A 521 -3.31 1.80 -12.28
CA GLY A 521 -3.05 0.40 -12.61
C GLY A 521 -3.75 -0.60 -11.69
N ASP A 522 -4.79 -0.17 -10.98
CA ASP A 522 -5.76 -1.05 -10.33
C ASP A 522 -7.07 -1.08 -11.12
N PHE A 523 -7.71 -2.24 -11.16
CA PHE A 523 -9.01 -2.45 -11.76
C PHE A 523 -10.06 -2.46 -10.66
N ILE A 524 -11.06 -1.58 -10.76
CA ILE A 524 -11.99 -1.30 -9.68
C ILE A 524 -13.42 -1.19 -10.19
N ARG A 525 -14.37 -1.25 -9.25
CA ARG A 525 -15.79 -0.97 -9.48
C ARG A 525 -16.34 -0.16 -8.32
N GLN A 526 -17.32 0.70 -8.58
CA GLN A 526 -18.11 1.35 -7.53
C GLN A 526 -19.44 0.61 -7.32
N ASN A 527 -19.80 0.32 -6.07
CA ASN A 527 -21.10 -0.24 -5.74
C ASN A 527 -22.19 0.84 -5.91
N PRO A 528 -23.22 0.62 -6.75
CA PRO A 528 -24.27 1.62 -6.97
C PRO A 528 -25.13 1.90 -5.74
N GLN A 529 -25.24 0.96 -4.81
CA GLN A 529 -26.05 1.08 -3.59
C GLN A 529 -25.28 1.78 -2.47
N THR A 530 -24.10 1.27 -2.10
CA THR A 530 -23.31 1.80 -0.97
C THR A 530 -22.45 2.98 -1.37
N LYS A 531 -22.25 3.20 -2.67
CA LYS A 531 -21.28 4.13 -3.27
C LYS A 531 -19.82 3.87 -2.89
N SER A 532 -19.56 2.76 -2.18
CA SER A 532 -18.22 2.30 -1.81
C SER A 532 -17.51 1.69 -3.02
N LEU A 533 -16.20 1.52 -2.91
CA LEU A 533 -15.35 1.02 -3.99
C LEU A 533 -14.87 -0.40 -3.68
N VAL A 534 -14.75 -1.21 -4.73
CA VAL A 534 -14.21 -2.56 -4.67
C VAL A 534 -13.02 -2.64 -5.61
N ILE A 535 -11.87 -3.06 -5.08
CA ILE A 535 -10.69 -3.37 -5.89
C ILE A 535 -10.82 -4.81 -6.37
N LEU A 536 -10.78 -4.99 -7.68
CA LEU A 536 -10.94 -6.28 -8.34
C LEU A 536 -9.59 -6.94 -8.66
N GLY A 537 -8.50 -6.19 -8.56
CA GLY A 537 -7.13 -6.66 -8.74
C GLY A 537 -6.26 -5.62 -9.45
N ARG A 538 -5.05 -6.04 -9.82
CA ARG A 538 -4.15 -5.22 -10.64
C ARG A 538 -4.57 -5.25 -12.10
N SER A 539 -4.53 -4.12 -12.80
CA SER A 539 -4.95 -4.01 -14.19
C SER A 539 -4.16 -4.89 -15.16
N ASP A 540 -2.90 -5.20 -14.85
CA ASP A 540 -2.02 -6.10 -15.61
C ASP A 540 -2.30 -7.60 -15.31
N GLY A 541 -2.91 -7.89 -14.16
CA GLY A 541 -3.44 -9.20 -13.76
C GLY A 541 -4.90 -9.45 -14.18
N VAL A 542 -5.60 -8.45 -14.72
CA VAL A 542 -6.97 -8.58 -15.23
C VAL A 542 -7.02 -9.67 -16.31
N LEU A 543 -8.04 -10.52 -16.18
CA LEU A 543 -8.33 -11.60 -17.11
C LEU A 543 -9.17 -11.05 -18.26
N ASN A 544 -8.83 -11.40 -19.50
CA ASN A 544 -9.52 -10.91 -20.69
C ASN A 544 -9.91 -12.01 -21.69
N PRO A 545 -10.65 -13.06 -21.28
CA PRO A 545 -11.08 -14.08 -22.22
C PRO A 545 -12.08 -13.52 -23.25
N SER A 546 -11.69 -13.55 -24.52
CA SER A 546 -12.53 -13.13 -25.65
C SER A 546 -13.05 -11.68 -25.55
N GLY A 547 -12.26 -10.75 -24.97
CA GLY A 547 -12.59 -9.32 -24.91
C GLY A 547 -13.39 -8.87 -23.69
N VAL A 548 -13.73 -9.79 -22.77
CA VAL A 548 -14.40 -9.46 -21.50
C VAL A 548 -13.35 -9.34 -20.40
N ARG A 549 -13.12 -8.13 -19.89
CA ARG A 549 -12.18 -7.87 -18.78
C ARG A 549 -12.87 -8.04 -17.43
N PHE A 550 -12.30 -8.87 -16.56
CA PHE A 550 -12.75 -9.00 -15.17
C PHE A 550 -11.59 -9.29 -14.21
N GLY A 551 -11.77 -8.97 -12.93
CA GLY A 551 -10.73 -9.14 -11.92
C GLY A 551 -10.71 -10.54 -11.33
N THR A 552 -9.53 -11.01 -10.94
CA THR A 552 -9.35 -12.30 -10.27
C THR A 552 -10.08 -12.36 -8.92
N ALA A 553 -10.24 -11.21 -8.24
CA ALA A 553 -10.92 -11.12 -6.94
C ALA A 553 -12.39 -11.56 -6.98
N GLU A 554 -13.08 -11.39 -8.11
CA GLU A 554 -14.47 -11.81 -8.27
C GLU A 554 -14.60 -13.34 -8.19
N ILE A 555 -13.65 -14.07 -8.79
CA ILE A 555 -13.56 -15.52 -8.69
C ILE A 555 -13.17 -15.92 -7.27
N TYR A 556 -12.17 -15.27 -6.67
CA TYR A 556 -11.72 -15.61 -5.31
C TYR A 556 -12.84 -15.47 -4.30
N SER A 557 -13.63 -14.41 -4.37
CA SER A 557 -14.78 -14.20 -3.48
C SER A 557 -15.77 -15.36 -3.56
N ILE A 558 -16.08 -15.86 -4.75
CA ILE A 558 -16.98 -17.02 -4.93
C ILE A 558 -16.38 -18.29 -4.32
N ILE A 559 -15.09 -18.53 -4.55
CA ILE A 559 -14.39 -19.69 -4.00
C ILE A 559 -14.40 -19.65 -2.47
N GLU A 560 -14.03 -18.51 -1.89
CA GLU A 560 -13.99 -18.31 -0.44
C GLU A 560 -15.39 -18.39 0.18
N ARG A 561 -16.41 -17.81 -0.45
CA ARG A 561 -17.76 -17.77 0.11
C ARG A 561 -18.48 -19.12 0.05
N ASN A 562 -18.34 -19.86 -1.05
CA ASN A 562 -19.18 -21.03 -1.32
C ASN A 562 -18.44 -22.36 -1.16
N PHE A 563 -17.10 -22.34 -1.11
CA PHE A 563 -16.30 -23.56 -1.15
C PHE A 563 -15.18 -23.62 -0.08
N ALA A 564 -15.18 -22.74 0.93
CA ALA A 564 -14.14 -22.70 1.99
C ALA A 564 -13.98 -24.00 2.80
N ASP A 565 -15.05 -24.81 2.91
CA ASP A 565 -14.99 -26.12 3.57
C ASP A 565 -14.18 -27.16 2.79
N GLN A 566 -14.00 -26.94 1.48
CA GLN A 566 -13.31 -27.86 0.57
C GLN A 566 -12.02 -27.28 0.00
N ILE A 567 -11.94 -25.96 -0.15
CA ILE A 567 -10.83 -25.26 -0.78
C ILE A 567 -10.17 -24.37 0.26
N LEU A 568 -8.89 -24.63 0.51
CA LEU A 568 -8.05 -23.88 1.43
C LEU A 568 -7.61 -22.53 0.83
N ASP A 569 -7.27 -22.51 -0.46
CA ASP A 569 -6.79 -21.32 -1.16
C ASP A 569 -6.97 -21.49 -2.68
N SER A 570 -6.90 -20.40 -3.44
CA SER A 570 -7.01 -20.44 -4.90
C SER A 570 -6.17 -19.35 -5.58
N ILE A 571 -5.78 -19.54 -6.84
CA ILE A 571 -5.18 -18.48 -7.67
C ILE A 571 -5.69 -18.59 -9.09
N CYS A 572 -5.99 -17.43 -9.68
CA CYS A 572 -6.48 -17.32 -11.03
C CYS A 572 -5.47 -16.54 -11.85
N ALA A 573 -5.18 -17.04 -13.05
CA ALA A 573 -4.25 -16.40 -13.98
C ALA A 573 -4.66 -16.75 -15.40
N SER A 574 -4.31 -15.88 -16.33
CA SER A 574 -4.51 -16.16 -17.74
C SER A 574 -3.28 -16.71 -18.44
N GLN A 575 -3.52 -17.32 -19.58
CA GLN A 575 -2.51 -17.79 -20.52
C GLN A 575 -2.85 -17.24 -21.90
N GLN A 576 -1.85 -16.65 -22.55
CA GLN A 576 -1.92 -16.25 -23.94
C GLN A 576 -0.54 -16.43 -24.58
N ARG A 577 -0.34 -17.59 -25.21
CA ARG A 577 0.89 -17.92 -25.94
C ARG A 577 0.83 -17.30 -27.35
N PRO A 578 1.96 -17.15 -28.04
CA PRO A 578 1.97 -16.63 -29.42
C PRO A 578 1.07 -17.40 -30.40
N MET A 579 0.82 -18.69 -30.12
CA MET A 579 -0.04 -19.56 -30.94
C MET A 579 -1.52 -19.50 -30.54
N ASP A 580 -1.86 -18.89 -29.41
CA ASP A 580 -3.23 -18.87 -28.89
C ASP A 580 -4.00 -17.71 -29.54
N GLN A 581 -5.20 -18.01 -30.07
CA GLN A 581 -6.05 -16.99 -30.70
C GLN A 581 -6.77 -16.11 -29.68
N VAL A 582 -7.05 -16.64 -28.50
CA VAL A 582 -7.74 -15.95 -27.41
C VAL A 582 -7.03 -16.22 -26.09
N GLU A 583 -7.10 -15.24 -25.19
CA GLU A 583 -6.68 -15.42 -23.81
C GLU A 583 -7.57 -16.47 -23.14
N ARG A 584 -6.94 -17.36 -22.38
CA ARG A 584 -7.60 -18.41 -21.61
C ARG A 584 -7.34 -18.27 -20.12
N VAL A 585 -8.34 -18.60 -19.30
CA VAL A 585 -8.34 -18.42 -17.85
C VAL A 585 -8.18 -19.75 -17.13
N PHE A 586 -7.24 -19.79 -16.20
CA PHE A 586 -6.97 -20.92 -15.31
C PHE A 586 -7.36 -20.56 -13.89
N LEU A 587 -8.02 -21.48 -13.19
CA LEU A 587 -8.21 -21.44 -11.75
C LEU A 587 -7.47 -22.62 -11.13
N PHE A 588 -6.52 -22.33 -10.25
CA PHE A 588 -5.85 -23.34 -9.45
C PHE A 588 -6.40 -23.31 -8.04
N VAL A 589 -6.72 -24.47 -7.48
CA VAL A 589 -7.29 -24.61 -6.15
C VAL A 589 -6.39 -25.47 -5.27
N ARG A 590 -6.15 -25.03 -4.04
CA ARG A 590 -5.48 -25.82 -3.01
C ARG A 590 -6.55 -26.38 -2.10
N MET A 591 -6.60 -27.70 -1.97
CA MET A 591 -7.65 -28.39 -1.21
C MET A 591 -7.43 -28.28 0.31
N GLN A 592 -8.53 -28.28 1.07
CA GLN A 592 -8.50 -28.49 2.52
C GLN A 592 -7.98 -29.89 2.86
N SER A 593 -7.37 -30.05 4.04
CA SER A 593 -6.94 -31.37 4.51
C SER A 593 -8.11 -32.34 4.58
N GLY A 594 -7.95 -33.54 4.01
CA GLY A 594 -9.01 -34.57 3.97
C GLY A 594 -10.04 -34.41 2.86
N THR A 595 -9.92 -33.37 2.02
CA THR A 595 -10.81 -33.16 0.85
C THR A 595 -10.06 -33.44 -0.45
N HIS A 596 -10.79 -33.72 -1.53
CA HIS A 596 -10.21 -34.05 -2.83
C HIS A 596 -10.92 -33.32 -3.95
N PHE A 597 -10.16 -32.93 -4.98
CA PHE A 597 -10.72 -32.32 -6.17
C PHE A 597 -11.40 -33.38 -7.02
N SER A 598 -12.70 -33.23 -7.24
CA SER A 598 -13.54 -34.18 -7.99
C SER A 598 -14.24 -33.49 -9.14
N ALA A 599 -14.69 -34.25 -10.14
CA ALA A 599 -15.49 -33.72 -11.25
C ALA A 599 -16.80 -33.05 -10.77
N LEU A 600 -17.36 -33.52 -9.65
CA LEU A 600 -18.53 -32.89 -9.02
C LEU A 600 -18.20 -31.52 -8.45
N LEU A 601 -17.06 -31.38 -7.75
CA LEU A 601 -16.59 -30.10 -7.22
C LEU A 601 -16.23 -29.13 -8.36
N GLU A 602 -15.53 -29.60 -9.39
CA GLU A 602 -15.22 -28.78 -10.56
C GLU A 602 -16.50 -28.23 -11.20
N LYS A 603 -17.50 -29.10 -11.43
CA LYS A 603 -18.79 -28.70 -11.97
C LYS A 603 -19.48 -27.68 -11.06
N ALA A 604 -19.52 -27.92 -9.75
CA ALA A 604 -20.13 -27.00 -8.80
C ALA A 604 -19.48 -25.61 -8.82
N ILE A 605 -18.13 -25.54 -8.90
CA ILE A 605 -17.40 -24.28 -9.04
C ILE A 605 -17.80 -23.55 -10.32
N ARG A 606 -17.81 -24.26 -11.47
CA ARG A 606 -18.18 -23.68 -12.77
C ARG A 606 -19.61 -23.16 -12.76
N ASP A 607 -20.55 -23.94 -12.23
CA ASP A 607 -21.96 -23.60 -12.16
C ASP A 607 -22.18 -22.38 -11.24
N GLN A 608 -21.47 -22.31 -10.11
CA GLN A 608 -21.57 -21.18 -9.19
C GLN A 608 -20.98 -19.89 -9.77
N ILE A 609 -19.82 -19.95 -10.43
CA ILE A 609 -19.22 -18.80 -11.12
C ILE A 609 -20.14 -18.29 -12.24
N ALA A 610 -20.73 -19.21 -13.02
CA ALA A 610 -21.65 -18.85 -14.09
C ALA A 610 -22.92 -18.17 -13.57
N LYS A 611 -23.39 -18.59 -12.39
CA LYS A 611 -24.60 -18.09 -11.73
C LYS A 611 -24.38 -16.70 -11.11
N ASP A 612 -23.32 -16.52 -10.33
CA ASP A 612 -23.10 -15.31 -9.55
C ASP A 612 -22.42 -14.19 -10.36
N LEU A 613 -21.70 -14.56 -11.44
CA LEU A 613 -21.07 -13.61 -12.36
C LEU A 613 -21.64 -13.76 -13.77
N SER A 614 -20.96 -14.52 -14.63
CA SER A 614 -21.46 -14.85 -15.97
C SER A 614 -20.69 -16.05 -16.54
N ARG A 615 -21.22 -16.65 -17.61
CA ARG A 615 -20.54 -17.73 -18.33
C ARG A 615 -19.15 -17.35 -18.86
N ARG A 616 -18.86 -16.05 -19.04
CA ARG A 616 -17.56 -15.54 -19.48
C ARG A 616 -16.52 -15.53 -18.36
N HIS A 617 -16.95 -15.53 -17.10
CA HIS A 617 -16.07 -15.60 -15.93
C HIS A 617 -15.62 -17.03 -15.61
N VAL A 618 -16.28 -18.05 -16.17
CA VAL A 618 -15.97 -19.45 -15.91
C VAL A 618 -14.58 -19.78 -16.48
N PRO A 619 -13.60 -20.16 -15.64
CA PRO A 619 -12.27 -20.55 -16.10
C PRO A 619 -12.36 -21.70 -17.10
N GLN A 620 -11.58 -21.70 -18.18
CA GLN A 620 -11.54 -22.88 -19.08
C GLN A 620 -10.94 -24.08 -18.34
N CYS A 621 -9.92 -23.84 -17.53
CA CYS A 621 -9.19 -24.87 -16.80
C CYS A 621 -9.34 -24.68 -15.29
N ILE A 622 -9.65 -25.76 -14.57
CA ILE A 622 -9.61 -25.79 -13.10
C ILE A 622 -8.76 -26.96 -12.65
N PHE A 623 -7.73 -26.70 -11.85
CA PHE A 623 -6.77 -27.73 -11.42
C PHE A 623 -6.49 -27.66 -9.92
N ALA A 624 -6.35 -28.83 -9.29
CA ALA A 624 -5.82 -28.92 -7.94
C ALA A 624 -4.29 -28.78 -7.94
N VAL A 625 -3.77 -28.04 -6.95
CA VAL A 625 -2.34 -27.82 -6.73
C VAL A 625 -1.97 -28.01 -5.26
N SER A 626 -0.70 -28.36 -5.02
CA SER A 626 -0.15 -28.51 -3.67
C SER A 626 0.01 -27.17 -2.94
N GLU A 627 0.34 -26.12 -3.68
CA GLU A 627 0.73 -24.83 -3.13
C GLU A 627 0.35 -23.69 -4.08
N ILE A 628 0.05 -22.52 -3.51
CA ILE A 628 -0.26 -21.28 -4.24
C ILE A 628 0.96 -20.35 -4.16
N PRO A 629 1.42 -19.73 -5.27
CA PRO A 629 2.61 -18.90 -5.26
C PRO A 629 2.32 -17.52 -4.65
N TYR A 630 3.06 -17.17 -3.60
CA TYR A 630 3.03 -15.88 -2.92
C TYR A 630 4.41 -15.23 -2.98
N ASN A 631 4.45 -13.89 -3.03
CA ASN A 631 5.70 -13.20 -2.74
C ASN A 631 5.99 -13.19 -1.24
N VAL A 632 7.20 -12.73 -0.88
CA VAL A 632 7.63 -12.48 0.51
C VAL A 632 6.67 -11.61 1.33
N ASN A 633 5.78 -10.89 0.65
CA ASN A 633 4.83 -9.95 1.25
C ASN A 633 3.41 -10.52 1.37
N GLY A 634 3.20 -11.81 1.09
CA GLY A 634 1.90 -12.46 1.16
C GLY A 634 0.93 -12.07 0.03
N LYS A 635 1.41 -11.49 -1.08
CA LYS A 635 0.58 -11.24 -2.28
C LYS A 635 0.65 -12.41 -3.26
N LYS A 636 -0.49 -12.84 -3.80
CA LYS A 636 -0.59 -13.85 -4.86
C LYS A 636 0.23 -13.43 -6.08
N LEU A 637 1.05 -14.32 -6.62
CA LEU A 637 1.91 -14.06 -7.79
C LEU A 637 1.16 -14.27 -9.11
N GLU A 638 0.06 -13.54 -9.33
CA GLU A 638 -0.80 -13.68 -10.52
C GLU A 638 -0.05 -13.34 -11.82
N ILE A 639 0.69 -12.24 -11.83
CA ILE A 639 1.44 -11.77 -13.01
C ILE A 639 2.61 -12.73 -13.34
N PRO A 640 3.47 -13.12 -12.37
CA PRO A 640 4.47 -14.15 -12.66
C PRO A 640 3.86 -15.48 -13.09
N LEU A 641 2.74 -15.90 -12.49
CA LEU A 641 2.04 -17.11 -12.90
C LEU A 641 1.53 -16.99 -14.35
N LYS A 642 0.88 -15.88 -14.73
CA LYS A 642 0.49 -15.58 -16.12
C LYS A 642 1.70 -15.65 -17.07
N GLY A 643 2.85 -15.12 -16.62
CA GLY A 643 4.11 -15.19 -17.35
C GLY A 643 4.62 -16.62 -17.53
N VAL A 644 4.53 -17.48 -16.51
CA VAL A 644 4.89 -18.91 -16.60
C VAL A 644 3.93 -19.67 -17.51
N LEU A 645 2.63 -19.44 -17.39
CA LEU A 645 1.63 -20.10 -18.23
C LEU A 645 1.80 -19.68 -19.70
N SER A 646 2.10 -18.41 -19.98
CA SER A 646 2.22 -17.89 -21.35
C SER A 646 3.61 -18.11 -21.96
N GLY A 647 4.68 -17.96 -21.16
CA GLY A 647 6.07 -17.95 -21.63
C GLY A 647 6.92 -19.16 -21.22
N GLY A 648 6.36 -20.09 -20.44
CA GLY A 648 7.00 -21.35 -20.09
C GLY A 648 8.34 -21.19 -19.35
N SER A 649 9.25 -22.14 -19.58
CA SER A 649 10.58 -22.17 -18.94
C SER A 649 11.46 -20.98 -19.33
N ALA A 650 11.25 -20.42 -20.51
CA ALA A 650 11.95 -19.23 -20.97
C ALA A 650 11.58 -18.00 -20.13
N PHE A 651 10.32 -17.85 -19.70
CA PHE A 651 9.93 -16.79 -18.77
C PHE A 651 10.48 -17.06 -17.36
N LEU A 652 10.30 -18.28 -16.84
CA LEU A 652 10.71 -18.62 -15.46
C LEU A 652 12.23 -18.43 -15.24
N SER A 653 13.05 -18.72 -16.24
CA SER A 653 14.50 -18.51 -16.15
C SER A 653 14.87 -17.02 -16.09
N LYS A 654 14.14 -16.15 -16.79
CA LYS A 654 14.42 -14.71 -16.91
C LYS A 654 13.78 -13.85 -15.83
N THR A 655 12.69 -14.31 -15.20
CA THR A 655 11.99 -13.50 -14.20
C THR A 655 12.89 -13.16 -13.01
N LYS A 656 12.65 -12.00 -12.38
CA LYS A 656 13.40 -11.49 -11.22
C LYS A 656 12.87 -11.97 -9.87
N ASN A 657 11.93 -12.92 -9.86
CA ASN A 657 11.41 -13.56 -8.65
C ASN A 657 12.53 -14.26 -7.84
N THR A 658 12.33 -14.39 -6.52
CA THR A 658 13.29 -15.08 -5.65
C THR A 658 13.41 -16.56 -6.01
N ALA A 659 14.43 -17.25 -5.47
CA ALA A 659 14.61 -18.68 -5.74
C ALA A 659 13.42 -19.51 -5.21
N GLU A 660 12.89 -19.14 -4.04
CA GLU A 660 11.73 -19.76 -3.41
C GLU A 660 10.47 -19.53 -4.25
N GLU A 661 10.22 -18.28 -4.66
CA GLU A 661 9.10 -17.93 -5.54
C GLU A 661 9.18 -18.69 -6.87
N LYS A 662 10.37 -18.80 -7.47
CA LYS A 662 10.62 -19.57 -8.70
C LYS A 662 10.38 -21.06 -8.51
N ALA A 663 10.70 -21.63 -7.35
CA ALA A 663 10.49 -23.04 -7.06
C ALA A 663 9.00 -23.38 -7.05
N VAL A 664 8.17 -22.55 -6.40
CA VAL A 664 6.71 -22.74 -6.40
C VAL A 664 6.13 -22.50 -7.81
N LEU A 665 6.53 -21.42 -8.48
CA LEU A 665 6.10 -21.12 -9.86
C LEU A 665 6.51 -22.23 -10.85
N GLY A 666 7.65 -22.90 -10.63
CA GLY A 666 8.13 -24.01 -11.44
C GLY A 666 7.17 -25.20 -11.48
N GLN A 667 6.39 -25.42 -10.42
CA GLN A 667 5.36 -26.47 -10.37
C GLN A 667 4.24 -26.23 -11.41
N TYR A 668 4.08 -24.98 -11.86
CA TYR A 668 3.06 -24.59 -12.84
C TYR A 668 3.53 -24.71 -14.30
N LEU A 669 4.82 -24.96 -14.55
CA LEU A 669 5.36 -25.08 -15.91
C LEU A 669 4.63 -26.13 -16.76
N ARG A 670 4.15 -27.20 -16.13
CA ARG A 670 3.39 -28.25 -16.82
C ARG A 670 2.14 -27.69 -17.51
N TYR A 671 1.51 -26.66 -16.95
CA TYR A 671 0.30 -26.05 -17.50
C TYR A 671 0.59 -25.07 -18.65
N HIS A 672 1.85 -24.76 -18.95
CA HIS A 672 2.22 -24.04 -20.17
C HIS A 672 1.77 -24.79 -21.43
N GLN A 673 1.82 -26.12 -21.41
CA GLN A 673 1.31 -27.01 -22.46
C GLN A 673 0.11 -27.79 -21.94
N VAL A 674 -0.93 -27.07 -21.50
CA VAL A 674 -2.12 -27.67 -20.87
C VAL A 674 -2.77 -28.76 -21.73
N GLU A 675 -2.65 -28.66 -23.05
CA GLU A 675 -3.16 -29.66 -24.00
C GLU A 675 -2.57 -31.05 -23.72
N THR A 676 -1.28 -31.12 -23.39
CA THR A 676 -0.60 -32.38 -23.07
C THR A 676 -1.05 -32.98 -21.74
N ILE A 677 -1.56 -32.16 -20.82
CA ILE A 677 -2.16 -32.61 -19.56
C ILE A 677 -3.56 -33.14 -19.84
N ALA A 678 -4.33 -32.41 -20.66
CA ALA A 678 -5.67 -32.82 -21.02
C ALA A 678 -5.70 -34.17 -21.77
N GLU A 679 -4.74 -34.40 -22.66
CA GLU A 679 -4.57 -35.69 -23.33
C GLU A 679 -4.26 -36.84 -22.36
N LYS A 680 -3.48 -36.59 -21.30
CA LYS A 680 -3.13 -37.59 -20.28
C LYS A 680 -4.27 -37.87 -19.30
N ASP A 681 -5.07 -36.85 -18.97
CA ASP A 681 -6.18 -36.95 -18.02
C ASP A 681 -7.52 -37.31 -18.70
N GLY A 682 -7.51 -37.57 -20.02
CA GLY A 682 -8.72 -37.91 -20.78
C GLY A 682 -9.70 -36.75 -20.96
N LEU A 683 -9.26 -35.51 -20.75
CA LEU A 683 -10.03 -34.29 -21.01
C LEU A 683 -10.02 -34.03 -22.52
N ALA A 684 -11.19 -33.82 -23.12
CA ALA A 684 -11.30 -33.58 -24.56
C ALA A 684 -10.56 -32.29 -24.98
N VAL A 685 -9.49 -32.44 -25.77
CA VAL A 685 -8.68 -31.34 -26.32
C VAL A 685 -9.54 -30.33 -27.10
N ALA A 686 -10.65 -30.77 -27.72
CA ALA A 686 -11.57 -29.90 -28.44
C ALA A 686 -12.31 -28.85 -27.56
N LYS A 687 -12.16 -28.90 -26.22
CA LYS A 687 -12.68 -27.89 -25.27
C LYS A 687 -11.61 -26.91 -24.76
N LEU A 688 -10.34 -27.10 -25.13
CA LEU A 688 -9.19 -26.23 -24.83
C LEU A 688 -8.78 -25.46 -26.08
#